data_AF-A0A536S1A1-F1
#
_entry.id   AF-A0A536S1A1-F1
#
_cell.length_a   1.000
_cell.length_b   1.000
_cell.length_c   1.000
_cell.angle_alpha   90.00
_cell.angle_beta   90.00
_cell.angle_gamma   90.00
#
_symmetry.space_group_name_H-M   'P 1'
#
loop_
_entity.id
_entity.type
_entity.pdbx_description
1 polymer ?
#
loop_
_entity_poly.entity_id
_entity_poly.type
_entity_poly.pdbx_seq_one_letter_code
_entity_poly.pdbx_strand_id
1 'polypeptide(L)'
;MRPLLVVLAAVALLCGGTSALAAPAGTLRATYDAAPPTQIPAGSAFTVAVTVSNVGTDSWSVSGASPINLSYHWIDGGGASIVWDGVRTPLGADVAPGAQRTVQAQVLSPATPGSYFLLLALVQEGVGWLPPSTPYPLAAITAYQATFGQVTLPSFVSGGSYQVTVPVTNTGTVSWPAQPISTATTSTPQVTLSYHWTDGTGKVVVWDGRRSQLPSTVDPQSSVNVTATVVAPSTPCGCVLTFDLVREGVAWFGTLGSVPLRLAAFVAPVTYAAVFGAPASIAAYFGEPKTVPLTITNAGNIPWNANGPNPIDLSYHLFDPSGKVVVWDGPRTPLGSDVAPGTSVNLTLSYVAPNTAGTYTLVVDLVREGVSWFQFLGSAPFRQSIVVTSGLNAGYGATTTPQQATISATLQLSVDVTNYGQRTWTPGLFSLSYHVFSANGSTILWDGARGALPTAVSPGTTVSVPINVALPGTTGDYVLAWDMVQEGVAWFSQLGVQRKAEAFSIVPGVTFYGSGFGHGLGLSQYGANGWATGVTGVPLTGEQIIAKYYPGTALQFVDPSRGFNRVLLSAPSSQGRFVCGNNTYFAGTLADLSSSGGMRVLNEGNANTVIAQSGGGQNFQIIAANGVVQVWSNWSPVTIVYQGPGPVTVTPIDPNQPITFQQKGGAYRGNLRFTNLGGTLRVVNALSYDDYTRGVISLEMPTSWHPEALKAQAYAARTYAYASYKGGSRDYDVSDDQSDQCYGGVRVEVPAANLAVAASAGRVVTYNGAAIKAYFASSNGGYSLSDGCWMNNVVRSGGSWVCSSNGSPYLAPVADPADRLVKSPANPRASWTVTFTSDQIRSAVMRCGGPDIGSLQGVDLSNQAPPGGHVISVRLFGSFANTDLRADDLLRTCLGLRSTMVRLNPF
;
A
#
# COMPACT_ATOMS: atom_id res chain seq x y z
N MET A 1 -24.37 63.22 -36.00
CA MET A 1 -25.25 64.31 -36.47
C MET A 1 -24.60 65.64 -36.18
N ARG A 2 -24.94 66.62 -37.02
CA ARG A 2 -24.47 68.01 -37.19
C ARG A 2 -24.81 68.95 -35.98
N PRO A 3 -24.40 70.23 -36.00
CA PRO A 3 -23.80 70.99 -34.89
C PRO A 3 -24.55 72.30 -34.55
N LEU A 4 -23.96 73.22 -33.76
CA LEU A 4 -24.34 74.65 -33.67
C LEU A 4 -23.07 75.51 -33.43
N LEU A 5 -22.69 76.47 -34.30
CA LEU A 5 -23.18 77.86 -34.55
C LEU A 5 -22.75 78.87 -33.45
N VAL A 6 -21.96 79.95 -33.65
CA VAL A 6 -21.88 81.12 -34.59
C VAL A 6 -22.34 82.44 -33.91
N VAL A 7 -21.76 83.57 -34.37
CA VAL A 7 -22.13 85.03 -34.26
C VAL A 7 -21.30 85.86 -33.24
N LEU A 8 -20.36 86.75 -33.62
CA LEU A 8 -20.39 88.11 -34.24
C LEU A 8 -20.95 89.25 -33.34
N ALA A 9 -20.18 90.34 -33.16
CA ALA A 9 -20.57 91.72 -33.51
C ALA A 9 -19.56 92.75 -32.99
N ALA A 10 -19.26 93.72 -33.86
CA ALA A 10 -18.51 94.92 -33.59
C ALA A 10 -19.43 96.14 -33.79
N VAL A 11 -18.95 97.29 -33.30
CA VAL A 11 -19.22 98.67 -33.75
C VAL A 11 -20.33 99.48 -33.05
N ALA A 12 -19.93 100.73 -32.77
CA ALA A 12 -20.70 101.99 -32.74
C ALA A 12 -21.44 102.39 -31.44
N LEU A 13 -21.51 103.67 -31.06
CA LEU A 13 -20.81 104.93 -31.36
C LEU A 13 -21.59 106.00 -30.54
N LEU A 14 -20.91 107.10 -30.21
CA LEU A 14 -21.42 108.48 -30.18
C LEU A 14 -22.14 109.11 -28.95
N CYS A 15 -21.69 110.36 -28.74
CA CYS A 15 -22.34 111.57 -28.19
C CYS A 15 -22.47 111.67 -26.66
N GLY A 16 -22.14 112.78 -26.00
CA GLY A 16 -21.62 114.11 -26.35
C GLY A 16 -21.16 114.75 -25.03
N GLY A 17 -20.07 115.51 -24.97
CA GLY A 17 -20.04 116.90 -25.42
C GLY A 17 -20.65 117.83 -24.35
N THR A 18 -19.87 118.29 -23.38
CA THR A 18 -19.94 119.66 -22.87
C THR A 18 -18.56 120.13 -22.41
N SER A 19 -18.30 121.38 -22.74
CA SER A 19 -17.02 122.09 -22.76
C SER A 19 -16.78 122.85 -21.46
N ALA A 20 -15.54 122.86 -20.97
CA ALA A 20 -14.87 123.90 -20.15
C ALA A 20 -13.70 123.22 -19.42
N LEU A 21 -12.44 123.65 -19.41
CA LEU A 21 -11.73 124.84 -19.86
C LEU A 21 -10.30 124.37 -20.22
N ALA A 22 -9.70 124.95 -21.26
CA ALA A 22 -8.32 124.68 -21.62
C ALA A 22 -7.36 125.10 -20.49
N ALA A 23 -6.53 124.15 -20.02
CA ALA A 23 -5.36 124.41 -19.18
C ALA A 23 -4.08 124.26 -20.04
N PRO A 24 -3.06 125.10 -19.82
CA PRO A 24 -2.03 125.42 -20.80
C PRO A 24 -0.98 124.33 -21.01
N ALA A 25 -0.13 124.53 -22.02
CA ALA A 25 1.00 123.69 -22.40
C ALA A 25 1.83 123.18 -21.21
N GLY A 26 2.23 121.91 -21.30
CA GLY A 26 2.73 121.10 -20.19
C GLY A 26 4.10 121.49 -19.63
N THR A 27 4.19 121.38 -18.31
CA THR A 27 5.40 121.53 -17.52
C THR A 27 5.96 120.19 -17.01
N LEU A 28 5.15 119.28 -16.43
CA LEU A 28 5.60 117.95 -15.95
C LEU A 28 4.98 116.78 -16.76
N ARG A 29 5.79 116.06 -17.55
CA ARG A 29 5.36 114.87 -18.32
C ARG A 29 6.44 113.78 -18.35
N ALA A 30 6.04 112.52 -18.17
CA ALA A 30 6.95 111.37 -18.13
C ALA A 30 6.57 110.27 -19.13
N THR A 31 7.57 109.50 -19.59
CA THR A 31 7.38 108.16 -20.13
C THR A 31 8.17 107.14 -19.31
N TYR A 32 7.73 105.88 -19.34
CA TYR A 32 8.26 104.78 -18.53
C TYR A 32 8.60 103.59 -19.42
N ASP A 33 9.77 102.99 -19.20
CA ASP A 33 10.17 101.74 -19.83
C ASP A 33 10.61 100.73 -18.75
N ALA A 34 10.02 99.55 -18.74
CA ALA A 34 10.21 98.49 -17.75
C ALA A 34 9.76 97.13 -18.29
N ALA A 35 10.33 96.05 -17.75
CA ALA A 35 9.98 94.67 -18.09
C ALA A 35 9.82 93.81 -16.82
N PRO A 36 8.67 93.88 -16.12
CA PRO A 36 8.43 93.09 -14.91
C PRO A 36 8.16 91.60 -15.24
N PRO A 37 8.37 90.66 -14.29
CA PRO A 37 8.11 89.23 -14.49
C PRO A 37 6.63 88.94 -14.77
N THR A 38 6.32 87.98 -15.64
CA THR A 38 4.92 87.64 -15.98
C THR A 38 4.20 86.85 -14.88
N GLN A 39 4.94 86.20 -13.98
CA GLN A 39 4.42 85.51 -12.80
C GLN A 39 5.21 85.90 -11.55
N ILE A 40 4.50 86.14 -10.46
CA ILE A 40 5.08 86.56 -9.18
C ILE A 40 4.42 85.79 -8.03
N PRO A 41 5.13 85.55 -6.90
CA PRO A 41 4.48 85.02 -5.71
C PRO A 41 3.49 86.06 -5.16
N ALA A 42 2.29 85.63 -4.78
CA ALA A 42 1.32 86.52 -4.12
C ALA A 42 1.87 87.02 -2.77
N GLY A 43 1.63 88.29 -2.46
CA GLY A 43 2.00 88.95 -1.19
C GLY A 43 3.49 89.13 -0.92
N SER A 44 4.33 89.05 -1.94
CA SER A 44 5.79 89.11 -1.83
C SER A 44 6.38 90.31 -2.56
N ALA A 45 7.48 90.86 -2.06
CA ALA A 45 8.21 91.94 -2.72
C ALA A 45 9.08 91.39 -3.87
N PHE A 46 9.15 92.13 -4.98
CA PHE A 46 10.04 91.86 -6.10
C PHE A 46 10.58 93.17 -6.67
N THR A 47 11.70 93.09 -7.38
CA THR A 47 12.37 94.28 -7.94
C THR A 47 12.05 94.43 -9.42
N VAL A 48 11.74 95.64 -9.85
CA VAL A 48 11.56 96.01 -11.27
C VAL A 48 12.51 97.15 -11.61
N ALA A 49 13.34 96.97 -12.64
CA ALA A 49 14.14 98.07 -13.19
C ALA A 49 13.24 98.96 -14.06
N VAL A 50 13.20 100.26 -13.78
CA VAL A 50 12.33 101.23 -14.46
C VAL A 50 13.14 102.43 -14.94
N THR A 51 13.07 102.72 -16.24
CA THR A 51 13.64 103.92 -16.85
C THR A 51 12.54 104.97 -17.03
N VAL A 52 12.67 106.10 -16.33
CA VAL A 52 11.77 107.25 -16.45
C VAL A 52 12.41 108.34 -17.32
N SER A 53 11.62 108.93 -18.23
CA SER A 53 12.10 109.97 -19.16
C SER A 53 11.29 111.25 -18.99
N ASN A 54 11.97 112.38 -18.75
CA ASN A 54 11.32 113.68 -18.65
C ASN A 54 11.06 114.26 -20.04
N VAL A 55 9.79 114.21 -20.46
CA VAL A 55 9.31 114.76 -21.73
C VAL A 55 8.49 116.05 -21.52
N GLY A 56 8.54 116.61 -20.31
CA GLY A 56 7.99 117.92 -19.95
C GLY A 56 8.98 119.06 -20.19
N THR A 57 8.63 120.25 -19.72
CA THR A 57 9.46 121.46 -19.82
C THR A 57 10.06 121.90 -18.48
N ASP A 58 9.61 121.34 -17.36
CA ASP A 58 10.18 121.58 -16.02
C ASP A 58 11.19 120.52 -15.60
N SER A 59 12.20 120.92 -14.85
CA SER A 59 13.12 120.00 -14.17
C SER A 59 12.40 119.33 -12.99
N TRP A 60 12.47 118.01 -12.90
CA TRP A 60 11.92 117.27 -11.77
C TRP A 60 12.86 117.38 -10.58
N SER A 61 12.47 118.12 -9.54
CA SER A 61 13.30 118.19 -8.35
C SER A 61 13.05 117.02 -7.42
N VAL A 62 14.11 116.43 -6.89
CA VAL A 62 14.05 115.36 -5.88
C VAL A 62 14.24 115.90 -4.45
N SER A 63 14.30 117.22 -4.29
CA SER A 63 14.48 117.90 -3.00
C SER A 63 13.53 119.11 -2.85
N GLY A 64 13.34 119.61 -1.63
CA GLY A 64 12.42 120.71 -1.33
C GLY A 64 11.05 120.24 -0.83
N ALA A 65 10.05 121.14 -0.85
CA ALA A 65 8.74 120.90 -0.23
C ALA A 65 7.85 119.89 -0.97
N SER A 66 8.14 119.61 -2.25
CA SER A 66 7.35 118.72 -3.12
C SER A 66 8.25 117.91 -4.07
N PRO A 67 9.08 116.97 -3.55
CA PRO A 67 9.96 116.15 -4.39
C PRO A 67 9.18 115.19 -5.29
N ILE A 68 9.79 114.75 -6.40
CA ILE A 68 9.22 113.76 -7.32
C ILE A 68 9.84 112.38 -7.10
N ASN A 69 8.99 111.37 -6.88
CA ASN A 69 9.37 109.97 -6.68
C ASN A 69 8.68 109.05 -7.70
N LEU A 70 9.31 107.91 -8.01
CA LEU A 70 8.63 106.82 -8.71
C LEU A 70 7.83 105.98 -7.71
N SER A 71 6.64 105.56 -8.11
CA SER A 71 5.83 104.59 -7.38
C SER A 71 5.00 103.76 -8.38
N TYR A 72 4.05 102.98 -7.89
CA TYR A 72 3.23 102.10 -8.70
C TYR A 72 1.79 102.00 -8.19
N HIS A 73 0.92 101.58 -9.10
CA HIS A 73 -0.45 101.17 -8.83
C HIS A 73 -0.65 99.72 -9.26
N TRP A 74 -1.50 99.00 -8.54
CA TRP A 74 -2.04 97.72 -8.97
C TRP A 74 -3.50 97.87 -9.35
N ILE A 75 -3.87 97.26 -10.47
CA ILE A 75 -5.24 97.16 -10.95
C ILE A 75 -5.55 95.67 -11.15
N ASP A 76 -6.76 95.23 -10.84
CA ASP A 76 -7.19 93.85 -11.11
C ASP A 76 -7.60 93.65 -12.59
N GLY A 77 -7.91 92.41 -12.96
CA GLY A 77 -8.40 92.07 -14.31
C GLY A 77 -9.72 92.75 -14.72
N GLY A 78 -10.45 93.36 -13.78
CA GLY A 78 -11.69 94.11 -14.01
C GLY A 78 -11.49 95.63 -14.15
N GLY A 79 -10.27 96.12 -13.97
CA GLY A 79 -9.94 97.55 -14.05
C GLY A 79 -10.05 98.30 -12.72
N ALA A 80 -10.34 97.63 -11.60
CA ALA A 80 -10.41 98.26 -10.28
C ALA A 80 -9.02 98.40 -9.64
N SER A 81 -8.74 99.56 -9.04
CA SER A 81 -7.47 99.77 -8.34
C SER A 81 -7.44 98.97 -7.02
N ILE A 82 -6.44 98.11 -6.89
CA ILE A 82 -6.19 97.28 -5.70
C ILE A 82 -5.15 97.93 -4.80
N VAL A 83 -4.14 98.57 -5.40
CA VAL A 83 -3.18 99.41 -4.70
C VAL A 83 -3.09 100.72 -5.46
N TRP A 84 -3.55 101.81 -4.86
CA TRP A 84 -3.43 103.13 -5.46
C TRP A 84 -2.18 103.88 -4.98
N ASP A 85 -1.58 103.50 -3.85
CA ASP A 85 -0.44 104.24 -3.30
C ASP A 85 0.72 103.29 -3.00
N GLY A 86 1.53 103.00 -4.02
CA GLY A 86 2.68 102.10 -3.93
C GLY A 86 3.86 102.67 -3.15
N VAL A 87 4.84 101.81 -2.85
CA VAL A 87 6.07 102.20 -2.15
C VAL A 87 6.88 103.18 -3.01
N ARG A 88 7.31 104.30 -2.40
CA ARG A 88 8.13 105.32 -3.06
C ARG A 88 9.53 104.78 -3.36
N THR A 89 9.96 105.02 -4.59
CA THR A 89 11.31 104.78 -5.10
C THR A 89 11.93 106.14 -5.43
N PRO A 90 12.89 106.64 -4.61
CA PRO A 90 13.56 107.90 -4.86
C PRO A 90 14.26 107.92 -6.22
N LEU A 91 14.10 109.02 -6.97
CA LEU A 91 14.82 109.18 -8.24
C LEU A 91 16.32 109.42 -7.99
N GLY A 92 16.70 110.03 -6.87
CA GLY A 92 18.08 110.13 -6.39
C GLY A 92 18.90 111.33 -6.89
N ALA A 93 18.41 112.11 -7.86
CA ALA A 93 18.88 113.46 -8.26
C ALA A 93 17.89 114.04 -9.27
N ASP A 94 17.91 115.35 -9.44
CA ASP A 94 16.99 116.08 -10.32
C ASP A 94 17.07 115.59 -11.78
N VAL A 95 15.91 115.58 -12.46
CA VAL A 95 15.80 115.13 -13.86
C VAL A 95 15.37 116.31 -14.73
N ALA A 96 16.34 116.91 -15.42
CA ALA A 96 16.11 118.05 -16.32
C ALA A 96 15.22 117.68 -17.53
N PRO A 97 14.59 118.66 -18.20
CA PRO A 97 13.83 118.42 -19.43
C PRO A 97 14.65 117.67 -20.48
N GLY A 98 14.10 116.60 -21.06
CA GLY A 98 14.76 115.73 -22.04
C GLY A 98 15.70 114.66 -21.45
N ALA A 99 15.99 114.69 -20.14
CA ALA A 99 16.84 113.70 -19.49
C ALA A 99 16.06 112.44 -19.09
N GLN A 100 16.78 111.33 -18.90
CA GLN A 100 16.23 110.05 -18.46
C GLN A 100 16.99 109.52 -17.25
N ARG A 101 16.35 108.64 -16.47
CA ARG A 101 16.97 107.96 -15.34
C ARG A 101 16.39 106.58 -15.10
N THR A 102 17.25 105.61 -14.80
CA THR A 102 16.84 104.27 -14.39
C THR A 102 16.95 104.09 -12.88
N VAL A 103 15.91 103.51 -12.27
CA VAL A 103 15.84 103.18 -10.84
C VAL A 103 15.34 101.75 -10.63
N GLN A 104 15.68 101.16 -9.48
CA GLN A 104 15.22 99.83 -9.08
C GLN A 104 14.02 99.97 -8.14
N ALA A 105 12.81 99.79 -8.68
CA ALA A 105 11.58 99.88 -7.92
C ALA A 105 11.33 98.58 -7.14
N GLN A 106 11.12 98.70 -5.83
CA GLN A 106 10.64 97.59 -5.00
C GLN A 106 9.11 97.54 -5.05
N VAL A 107 8.57 96.53 -5.71
CA VAL A 107 7.14 96.35 -5.92
C VAL A 107 6.64 95.23 -5.00
N LEU A 108 5.64 95.52 -4.18
CA LEU A 108 4.95 94.52 -3.38
C LEU A 108 3.79 93.97 -4.22
N SER A 109 3.76 92.66 -4.43
CA SER A 109 2.67 92.01 -5.17
C SER A 109 1.39 91.95 -4.33
N PRO A 110 0.20 91.93 -4.96
CA PRO A 110 -1.06 91.71 -4.25
C PRO A 110 -1.03 90.41 -3.44
N ALA A 111 -1.57 90.44 -2.22
CA ALA A 111 -1.58 89.30 -1.30
C ALA A 111 -2.48 88.13 -1.76
N THR A 112 -3.44 88.41 -2.64
CA THR A 112 -4.34 87.40 -3.20
C THR A 112 -3.79 86.92 -4.54
N PRO A 113 -3.69 85.60 -4.78
CA PRO A 113 -3.37 85.07 -6.10
C PRO A 113 -4.42 85.50 -7.14
N GLY A 114 -3.98 85.84 -8.35
CA GLY A 114 -4.86 86.33 -9.41
C GLY A 114 -4.12 87.04 -10.54
N SER A 115 -4.87 87.47 -11.55
CA SER A 115 -4.34 88.27 -12.67
C SER A 115 -4.47 89.76 -12.36
N TYR A 116 -3.36 90.47 -12.48
CA TYR A 116 -3.26 91.89 -12.14
C TYR A 116 -2.50 92.67 -13.22
N PHE A 117 -2.67 93.98 -13.21
CA PHE A 117 -1.90 94.91 -14.01
C PHE A 117 -1.10 95.85 -13.10
N LEU A 118 0.21 95.92 -13.33
CA LEU A 118 1.11 96.88 -12.68
C LEU A 118 1.20 98.15 -13.53
N LEU A 119 1.00 99.32 -12.92
CA LEU A 119 1.21 100.62 -13.56
C LEU A 119 2.28 101.38 -12.79
N LEU A 120 3.24 101.95 -13.50
CA LEU A 120 4.33 102.74 -12.92
C LEU A 120 4.02 104.22 -13.09
N ALA A 121 4.15 105.01 -12.04
CA ALA A 121 3.80 106.44 -12.08
C ALA A 121 4.75 107.28 -11.22
N LEU A 122 5.12 108.46 -11.71
CA LEU A 122 5.75 109.48 -10.88
C LEU A 122 4.71 110.22 -10.06
N VAL A 123 5.04 110.56 -8.83
CA VAL A 123 4.25 111.40 -7.94
C VAL A 123 5.07 112.59 -7.50
N GLN A 124 4.49 113.79 -7.62
CA GLN A 124 5.02 114.99 -6.98
C GLN A 124 4.36 115.12 -5.61
N GLU A 125 5.17 115.02 -4.55
CA GLU A 125 4.67 114.96 -3.18
C GLU A 125 3.89 116.23 -2.80
N GLY A 126 2.69 116.02 -2.23
CA GLY A 126 1.76 117.10 -1.87
C GLY A 126 1.06 117.79 -3.05
N VAL A 127 1.32 117.38 -4.30
CA VAL A 127 0.72 117.99 -5.50
C VAL A 127 -0.16 116.99 -6.26
N GLY A 128 0.39 115.87 -6.70
CA GLY A 128 -0.37 114.90 -7.49
C GLY A 128 0.48 113.95 -8.32
N TRP A 129 -0.20 113.01 -8.97
CA TRP A 129 0.41 111.98 -9.80
C TRP A 129 0.55 112.43 -11.24
N LEU A 130 1.69 112.11 -11.87
CA LEU A 130 1.84 112.20 -13.31
C LEU A 130 1.09 111.02 -13.96
N PRO A 131 0.72 111.14 -15.25
CA PRO A 131 0.11 110.04 -15.97
C PRO A 131 0.96 108.74 -15.85
N PRO A 132 0.34 107.59 -15.55
CA PRO A 132 1.04 106.32 -15.37
C PRO A 132 1.52 105.72 -16.71
N SER A 133 2.37 104.71 -16.61
CA SER A 133 2.75 103.83 -17.73
C SER A 133 1.54 103.10 -18.30
N THR A 134 1.71 102.51 -19.49
CA THR A 134 0.79 101.46 -19.92
C THR A 134 0.81 100.29 -18.92
N PRO A 135 -0.30 99.57 -18.72
CA PRO A 135 -0.36 98.51 -17.72
C PRO A 135 0.45 97.26 -18.13
N TYR A 136 1.23 96.70 -17.21
CA TYR A 136 1.97 95.45 -17.39
C TYR A 136 1.17 94.27 -16.82
N PRO A 137 0.82 93.23 -17.59
CA PRO A 137 0.07 92.08 -17.09
C PRO A 137 0.96 91.11 -16.29
N LEU A 138 0.57 90.81 -15.05
CA LEU A 138 1.24 89.88 -14.15
C LEU A 138 0.23 88.91 -13.49
N ALA A 139 0.64 87.67 -13.23
CA ALA A 139 -0.13 86.72 -12.44
C ALA A 139 0.53 86.46 -11.08
N ALA A 140 -0.19 86.75 -10.00
CA ALA A 140 0.17 86.33 -8.65
C ALA A 140 -0.27 84.87 -8.42
N ILE A 141 0.66 83.95 -8.12
CA ILE A 141 0.38 82.51 -7.95
C ILE A 141 0.73 82.01 -6.55
N THR A 142 0.11 80.89 -6.14
CA THR A 142 0.32 80.25 -4.82
C THR A 142 1.63 79.47 -4.77
N ALA A 143 2.29 79.44 -3.61
CA ALA A 143 3.56 78.73 -3.44
C ALA A 143 3.47 77.21 -3.66
N TYR A 144 2.42 76.56 -3.17
CA TYR A 144 2.21 75.12 -3.26
C TYR A 144 1.03 74.81 -4.20
N GLN A 145 1.31 74.59 -5.49
CA GLN A 145 0.28 74.34 -6.51
C GLN A 145 0.65 73.14 -7.38
N ALA A 146 -0.27 72.19 -7.53
CA ALA A 146 -0.04 70.96 -8.28
C ALA A 146 -1.04 70.77 -9.43
N THR A 147 -0.58 70.11 -10.49
CA THR A 147 -1.44 69.50 -11.52
C THR A 147 -1.13 68.01 -11.62
N PHE A 148 -2.16 67.22 -11.96
CA PHE A 148 -2.06 65.78 -12.09
C PHE A 148 -2.10 65.35 -13.56
N GLY A 149 -1.32 64.32 -13.91
CA GLY A 149 -1.39 63.68 -15.21
C GLY A 149 -2.50 62.64 -15.31
N GLN A 150 -2.55 61.94 -16.44
CA GLN A 150 -3.48 60.82 -16.66
C GLN A 150 -3.13 59.62 -15.76
N VAL A 151 -4.16 58.99 -15.19
CA VAL A 151 -4.02 57.82 -14.30
C VAL A 151 -4.95 56.71 -14.78
N THR A 152 -4.40 55.50 -14.91
CA THR A 152 -5.17 54.29 -15.22
C THR A 152 -5.48 53.54 -13.93
N LEU A 153 -6.77 53.29 -13.67
CA LEU A 153 -7.21 52.54 -12.50
C LEU A 153 -7.29 51.04 -12.78
N PRO A 154 -6.89 50.17 -11.83
CA PRO A 154 -7.17 48.74 -11.88
C PRO A 154 -8.64 48.46 -11.59
N SER A 155 -9.08 47.24 -11.90
CA SER A 155 -10.39 46.74 -11.45
C SER A 155 -10.36 46.46 -9.95
N PHE A 156 -11.07 47.27 -9.17
CA PHE A 156 -11.13 47.11 -7.72
C PHE A 156 -12.13 46.02 -7.32
N VAL A 157 -11.74 45.21 -6.34
CA VAL A 157 -12.59 44.25 -5.63
C VAL A 157 -12.64 44.68 -4.17
N SER A 158 -13.79 44.52 -3.52
CA SER A 158 -14.01 44.95 -2.14
C SER A 158 -12.89 44.48 -1.19
N GLY A 159 -12.27 45.44 -0.49
CA GLY A 159 -11.17 45.20 0.45
C GLY A 159 -9.79 44.92 -0.16
N GLY A 160 -9.66 44.92 -1.49
CA GLY A 160 -8.38 44.66 -2.18
C GLY A 160 -7.38 45.82 -2.05
N SER A 161 -6.09 45.51 -2.19
CA SER A 161 -4.98 46.50 -2.18
C SER A 161 -4.26 46.51 -3.52
N TYR A 162 -4.05 47.70 -4.08
CA TYR A 162 -3.58 47.91 -5.45
C TYR A 162 -2.48 48.96 -5.52
N GLN A 163 -1.55 48.84 -6.47
CA GLN A 163 -0.58 49.90 -6.77
C GLN A 163 -1.09 50.75 -7.93
N VAL A 164 -1.15 52.07 -7.74
CA VAL A 164 -1.63 53.04 -8.73
C VAL A 164 -0.56 54.11 -8.92
N THR A 165 -0.07 54.27 -10.15
CA THR A 165 0.93 55.30 -10.47
C THR A 165 0.24 56.62 -10.79
N VAL A 166 0.63 57.69 -10.10
CA VAL A 166 0.02 59.03 -10.21
C VAL A 166 1.09 60.04 -10.63
N PRO A 167 1.05 60.56 -11.87
CA PRO A 167 1.93 61.64 -12.31
C PRO A 167 1.50 62.96 -11.68
N VAL A 168 2.43 63.69 -11.07
CA VAL A 168 2.21 65.01 -10.46
C VAL A 168 3.24 66.01 -10.97
N THR A 169 2.81 67.24 -11.24
CA THR A 169 3.65 68.36 -11.69
C THR A 169 3.55 69.52 -10.72
N ASN A 170 4.70 70.07 -10.31
CA ASN A 170 4.75 71.26 -9.48
C ASN A 170 4.57 72.52 -10.32
N THR A 171 3.41 73.15 -10.25
CA THR A 171 3.12 74.42 -10.91
C THR A 171 3.22 75.62 -9.95
N GLY A 172 3.61 75.37 -8.69
CA GLY A 172 3.84 76.40 -7.69
C GLY A 172 5.21 77.06 -7.80
N THR A 173 5.52 77.92 -6.84
CA THR A 173 6.77 78.71 -6.82
C THR A 173 7.84 78.19 -5.86
N VAL A 174 7.55 77.13 -5.08
CA VAL A 174 8.52 76.52 -4.15
C VAL A 174 8.68 75.01 -4.40
N SER A 175 9.87 74.49 -4.12
CA SER A 175 10.16 73.05 -4.20
C SER A 175 9.39 72.25 -3.15
N TRP A 176 8.96 71.05 -3.50
CA TRP A 176 8.28 70.12 -2.59
C TRP A 176 9.27 69.09 -2.04
N PRO A 177 9.62 69.13 -0.75
CA PRO A 177 10.57 68.18 -0.19
C PRO A 177 9.96 66.78 -0.14
N ALA A 178 10.67 65.77 -0.66
CA ALA A 178 10.28 64.37 -0.48
C ALA A 178 10.50 63.86 0.94
N GLN A 179 11.32 64.56 1.72
CA GLN A 179 11.65 64.30 3.12
C GLN A 179 11.67 65.63 3.88
N PRO A 180 11.42 65.66 5.20
CA PRO A 180 11.39 66.90 5.96
C PRO A 180 12.79 67.56 5.99
N ILE A 181 12.85 68.87 5.74
CA ILE A 181 14.10 69.66 5.80
C ILE A 181 14.08 70.46 7.10
N SER A 182 15.08 70.25 7.96
CA SER A 182 15.27 71.01 9.20
C SER A 182 16.60 71.75 9.17
N THR A 183 16.56 73.08 9.30
CA THR A 183 17.74 73.92 9.56
C THR A 183 17.69 74.48 10.98
N ALA A 184 18.76 75.12 11.46
CA ALA A 184 18.81 75.71 12.80
C ALA A 184 17.75 76.80 13.07
N THR A 185 17.11 77.35 12.03
CA THR A 185 16.15 78.46 12.14
C THR A 185 14.81 78.26 11.43
N THR A 186 14.65 77.20 10.61
CA THR A 186 13.39 76.89 9.89
C THR A 186 13.20 75.39 9.65
N SER A 187 11.95 74.92 9.74
CA SER A 187 11.54 73.55 9.37
C SER A 187 10.55 73.56 8.21
N THR A 188 10.89 72.88 7.10
CA THR A 188 9.99 72.68 5.95
C THR A 188 9.48 71.25 5.96
N PRO A 189 8.17 71.01 6.17
CA PRO A 189 7.61 69.66 6.18
C PRO A 189 7.68 69.01 4.79
N GLN A 190 7.75 67.68 4.77
CA GLN A 190 7.69 66.90 3.54
C GLN A 190 6.30 67.02 2.86
N VAL A 191 6.26 66.72 1.58
CA VAL A 191 5.03 66.55 0.81
C VAL A 191 4.84 65.07 0.50
N THR A 192 3.62 64.57 0.65
CA THR A 192 3.23 63.20 0.28
C THR A 192 2.00 63.22 -0.63
N LEU A 193 1.76 62.11 -1.32
CA LEU A 193 0.51 61.87 -2.03
C LEU A 193 -0.41 60.99 -1.18
N SER A 194 -1.69 61.32 -1.14
CA SER A 194 -2.70 60.45 -0.54
C SER A 194 -4.00 60.50 -1.33
N TYR A 195 -5.02 59.79 -0.83
CA TYR A 195 -6.30 59.67 -1.52
C TYR A 195 -7.47 59.60 -0.55
N HIS A 196 -8.66 59.89 -1.07
CA HIS A 196 -9.93 59.64 -0.40
C HIS A 196 -10.91 58.93 -1.35
N TRP A 197 -11.78 58.10 -0.77
CA TRP A 197 -12.90 57.48 -1.47
C TRP A 197 -14.19 58.20 -1.08
N THR A 198 -14.98 58.61 -2.06
CA THR A 198 -16.36 59.07 -1.86
C THR A 198 -17.33 58.21 -2.65
N ASP A 199 -18.55 58.03 -2.16
CA ASP A 199 -19.61 57.37 -2.94
C ASP A 199 -20.12 58.27 -4.08
N GLY A 200 -21.03 57.74 -4.90
CA GLY A 200 -21.64 58.47 -6.02
C GLY A 200 -22.44 59.71 -5.63
N THR A 201 -22.72 59.93 -4.34
CA THR A 201 -23.37 61.15 -3.82
C THR A 201 -22.37 62.17 -3.29
N GLY A 202 -21.08 61.83 -3.27
CA GLY A 202 -20.01 62.66 -2.72
C GLY A 202 -19.78 62.46 -1.22
N LYS A 203 -20.46 61.52 -0.57
CA LYS A 203 -20.22 61.21 0.86
C LYS A 203 -18.92 60.42 1.00
N VAL A 204 -18.13 60.77 2.00
CA VAL A 204 -16.85 60.12 2.28
C VAL A 204 -17.06 58.68 2.74
N VAL A 205 -16.38 57.74 2.07
CA VAL A 205 -16.28 56.32 2.42
C VAL A 205 -14.96 56.07 3.15
N VAL A 206 -13.86 56.61 2.61
CA VAL A 206 -12.53 56.62 3.24
C VAL A 206 -11.99 58.03 3.15
N TRP A 207 -11.86 58.70 4.29
CA TRP A 207 -11.37 60.09 4.33
C TRP A 207 -9.86 60.18 4.15
N ASP A 208 -9.12 59.26 4.79
CA ASP A 208 -7.67 59.36 4.89
C ASP A 208 -7.02 58.07 4.40
N GLY A 209 -6.70 58.05 3.10
CA GLY A 209 -6.03 56.93 2.45
C GLY A 209 -4.56 56.82 2.87
N ARG A 210 -3.91 55.74 2.43
CA ARG A 210 -2.49 55.50 2.74
C ARG A 210 -1.62 56.63 2.16
N ARG A 211 -0.64 57.10 2.95
CA ARG A 211 0.38 58.07 2.50
C ARG A 211 1.37 57.40 1.58
N SER A 212 1.73 58.09 0.50
CA SER A 212 2.71 57.65 -0.50
C SER A 212 3.78 58.72 -0.62
N GLN A 213 5.03 58.36 -0.31
CA GLN A 213 6.16 59.30 -0.36
C GLN A 213 6.46 59.71 -1.80
N LEU A 214 6.88 60.96 -1.99
CA LEU A 214 7.44 61.39 -3.27
C LEU A 214 8.79 60.69 -3.50
N PRO A 215 9.07 60.20 -4.71
CA PRO A 215 10.36 59.56 -5.02
C PRO A 215 11.57 60.50 -4.86
N SER A 216 11.38 61.80 -5.08
CA SER A 216 12.40 62.84 -4.99
C SER A 216 11.77 64.21 -4.72
N THR A 217 12.57 65.18 -4.26
CA THR A 217 12.14 66.58 -4.17
C THR A 217 11.70 67.06 -5.55
N VAL A 218 10.57 67.77 -5.63
CA VAL A 218 9.98 68.24 -6.89
C VAL A 218 10.10 69.76 -6.97
N ASP A 219 11.04 70.24 -7.79
CA ASP A 219 11.26 71.67 -8.00
C ASP A 219 10.12 72.30 -8.85
N PRO A 220 9.94 73.63 -8.79
CA PRO A 220 8.99 74.33 -9.64
C PRO A 220 9.13 73.93 -11.11
N GLN A 221 8.00 73.71 -11.78
CA GLN A 221 7.87 73.24 -13.17
C GLN A 221 8.38 71.81 -13.44
N SER A 222 8.77 71.04 -12.41
CA SER A 222 9.18 69.64 -12.55
C SER A 222 8.01 68.67 -12.30
N SER A 223 8.10 67.48 -12.89
CA SER A 223 7.11 66.39 -12.73
C SER A 223 7.73 65.13 -12.11
N VAL A 224 6.93 64.35 -11.38
CA VAL A 224 7.32 63.04 -10.83
C VAL A 224 6.15 62.06 -10.87
N ASN A 225 6.44 60.76 -10.99
CA ASN A 225 5.45 59.68 -10.88
C ASN A 225 5.47 59.07 -9.48
N VAL A 226 4.35 59.13 -8.77
CA VAL A 226 4.22 58.58 -7.40
C VAL A 226 3.44 57.28 -7.44
N THR A 227 4.02 56.19 -6.94
CA THR A 227 3.30 54.90 -6.83
C THR A 227 2.53 54.85 -5.51
N ALA A 228 1.21 54.97 -5.58
CA ALA A 228 0.32 54.93 -4.43
C ALA A 228 -0.25 53.54 -4.19
N THR A 229 -0.21 53.08 -2.93
CA THR A 229 -0.92 51.85 -2.52
C THR A 229 -2.36 52.19 -2.11
N VAL A 230 -3.31 51.88 -2.99
CA VAL A 230 -4.74 52.14 -2.83
C VAL A 230 -5.44 50.91 -2.27
N VAL A 231 -6.12 51.06 -1.15
CA VAL A 231 -7.00 50.04 -0.56
C VAL A 231 -8.44 50.37 -0.95
N ALA A 232 -9.12 49.41 -1.57
CA ALA A 232 -10.52 49.54 -1.96
C ALA A 232 -11.45 49.41 -0.74
N PRO A 233 -12.58 50.13 -0.70
CA PRO A 233 -13.62 49.94 0.30
C PRO A 233 -14.04 48.48 0.47
N SER A 234 -14.38 48.08 1.70
CA SER A 234 -14.89 46.73 2.00
C SER A 234 -16.30 46.47 1.46
N THR A 235 -17.03 47.54 1.12
CA THR A 235 -18.38 47.46 0.55
C THR A 235 -18.31 47.77 -0.95
N PRO A 236 -18.97 46.98 -1.82
CA PRO A 236 -19.03 47.27 -3.24
C PRO A 236 -19.69 48.62 -3.52
N CYS A 237 -19.16 49.37 -4.48
CA CYS A 237 -19.72 50.68 -4.83
C CYS A 237 -19.28 51.16 -6.22
N GLY A 238 -20.12 51.99 -6.85
CA GLY A 238 -19.66 53.00 -7.80
C GLY A 238 -19.21 54.22 -7.00
N CYS A 239 -17.90 54.44 -6.91
CA CYS A 239 -17.29 55.44 -6.05
C CYS A 239 -16.38 56.37 -6.87
N VAL A 240 -15.91 57.45 -6.25
CA VAL A 240 -14.88 58.34 -6.79
C VAL A 240 -13.65 58.22 -5.92
N LEU A 241 -12.53 57.85 -6.54
CA LEU A 241 -11.20 57.87 -5.94
C LEU A 241 -10.56 59.22 -6.25
N THR A 242 -10.22 59.97 -5.21
CA THR A 242 -9.61 61.30 -5.36
C THR A 242 -8.21 61.30 -4.81
N PHE A 243 -7.23 61.66 -5.62
CA PHE A 243 -5.85 61.88 -5.20
C PHE A 243 -5.59 63.34 -4.91
N ASP A 244 -4.86 63.61 -3.83
CA ASP A 244 -4.43 64.96 -3.45
C ASP A 244 -3.07 64.90 -2.74
N LEU A 245 -2.28 65.96 -2.88
CA LEU A 245 -1.00 66.11 -2.19
C LEU A 245 -1.23 66.68 -0.79
N VAL A 246 -0.41 66.25 0.16
CA VAL A 246 -0.46 66.69 1.55
C VAL A 246 0.87 67.34 1.89
N ARG A 247 0.83 68.60 2.30
CA ARG A 247 1.94 69.20 3.05
C ARG A 247 1.81 68.71 4.49
N GLU A 248 2.66 67.78 4.86
CA GLU A 248 2.52 67.03 6.12
C GLU A 248 2.49 67.97 7.33
N GLY A 249 1.50 67.76 8.20
CA GLY A 249 1.27 68.60 9.38
C GLY A 249 0.76 70.02 9.11
N VAL A 250 0.46 70.38 7.85
CA VAL A 250 -0.01 71.73 7.50
C VAL A 250 -1.35 71.72 6.79
N ALA A 251 -1.42 71.20 5.56
CA ALA A 251 -2.63 71.32 4.73
C ALA A 251 -2.59 70.37 3.53
N TRP A 252 -3.79 70.02 3.04
CA TRP A 252 -3.96 69.40 1.74
C TRP A 252 -3.82 70.45 0.64
N PHE A 253 -3.19 70.11 -0.47
CA PHE A 253 -3.00 71.02 -1.60
C PHE A 253 -4.33 71.50 -2.17
N GLY A 254 -5.38 70.66 -2.11
CA GLY A 254 -6.75 71.06 -2.43
C GLY A 254 -7.23 72.29 -1.65
N THR A 255 -6.86 72.40 -0.37
CA THR A 255 -7.23 73.56 0.49
C THR A 255 -6.37 74.79 0.22
N LEU A 256 -5.24 74.62 -0.47
CA LEU A 256 -4.33 75.69 -0.88
C LEU A 256 -4.60 76.16 -2.33
N GLY A 257 -5.66 75.65 -2.97
CA GLY A 257 -6.09 76.06 -4.31
C GLY A 257 -5.63 75.15 -5.45
N SER A 258 -4.97 74.02 -5.17
CA SER A 258 -4.79 72.98 -6.20
C SER A 258 -6.10 72.25 -6.47
N VAL A 259 -6.26 71.70 -7.67
CA VAL A 259 -7.42 70.87 -8.01
C VAL A 259 -7.05 69.40 -7.79
N PRO A 260 -7.67 68.68 -6.82
CA PRO A 260 -7.42 67.25 -6.63
C PRO A 260 -7.83 66.42 -7.86
N LEU A 261 -7.12 65.32 -8.12
CA LEU A 261 -7.45 64.41 -9.21
C LEU A 261 -8.59 63.47 -8.80
N ARG A 262 -9.78 63.66 -9.39
CA ARG A 262 -10.96 62.82 -9.14
C ARG A 262 -11.16 61.81 -10.28
N LEU A 263 -11.24 60.53 -9.94
CA LEU A 263 -11.41 59.44 -10.90
C LEU A 263 -12.63 58.60 -10.53
N ALA A 264 -13.53 58.36 -11.49
CA ALA A 264 -14.61 57.41 -11.30
C ALA A 264 -14.03 55.99 -11.19
N ALA A 265 -14.44 55.27 -10.16
CA ALA A 265 -13.95 53.94 -9.83
C ALA A 265 -15.11 53.01 -9.48
N PHE A 266 -15.01 51.75 -9.87
CA PHE A 266 -15.98 50.73 -9.52
C PHE A 266 -15.31 49.64 -8.68
N VAL A 267 -15.89 49.39 -7.50
CA VAL A 267 -15.44 48.36 -6.56
C VAL A 267 -16.45 47.21 -6.63
N ALA A 268 -16.03 46.11 -7.25
CA ALA A 268 -16.86 44.93 -7.44
C ALA A 268 -16.99 44.10 -6.13
N PRO A 269 -18.12 43.41 -5.91
CA PRO A 269 -18.25 42.45 -4.82
C PRO A 269 -17.32 41.25 -5.01
N VAL A 270 -16.93 40.61 -3.91
CA VAL A 270 -16.21 39.33 -3.95
C VAL A 270 -17.14 38.23 -4.46
N THR A 271 -16.68 37.47 -5.45
CA THR A 271 -17.41 36.34 -6.04
C THR A 271 -16.58 35.07 -5.98
N TYR A 272 -17.18 34.00 -5.47
CA TYR A 272 -16.63 32.64 -5.48
C TYR A 272 -17.41 31.83 -6.50
N ALA A 273 -16.82 31.56 -7.66
CA ALA A 273 -17.47 30.85 -8.74
C ALA A 273 -16.52 29.89 -9.43
N ALA A 274 -16.96 28.67 -9.68
CA ALA A 274 -16.19 27.61 -10.33
C ALA A 274 -16.87 27.16 -11.63
N VAL A 275 -16.05 26.83 -12.63
CA VAL A 275 -16.50 26.14 -13.84
C VAL A 275 -15.78 24.79 -13.90
N PHE A 276 -16.56 23.73 -14.12
CA PHE A 276 -16.05 22.36 -14.17
C PHE A 276 -16.00 21.86 -15.61
N GLY A 277 -14.88 21.26 -16.01
CA GLY A 277 -14.74 20.52 -17.26
C GLY A 277 -15.45 19.17 -17.19
N ALA A 278 -16.07 18.72 -18.30
CA ALA A 278 -16.88 17.50 -18.34
C ALA A 278 -16.02 16.21 -18.37
N PRO A 279 -16.07 15.35 -17.33
CA PRO A 279 -15.49 14.01 -17.38
C PRO A 279 -16.37 13.04 -18.17
N ALA A 280 -15.76 11.98 -18.71
CA ALA A 280 -16.48 10.85 -19.29
C ALA A 280 -17.39 10.17 -18.24
N SER A 281 -18.55 9.65 -18.67
CA SER A 281 -19.46 8.89 -17.80
C SER A 281 -18.83 7.58 -17.33
N ILE A 282 -18.95 7.26 -16.04
CA ILE A 282 -18.41 6.05 -15.45
C ILE A 282 -19.58 5.26 -14.81
N ALA A 283 -19.83 4.04 -15.28
CA ALA A 283 -20.66 3.09 -14.54
C ALA A 283 -19.89 2.61 -13.31
N ALA A 284 -20.58 2.45 -12.19
CA ALA A 284 -19.99 1.98 -10.94
C ALA A 284 -20.69 0.73 -10.42
N TYR A 285 -19.97 -0.07 -9.64
CA TYR A 285 -20.53 -1.27 -9.03
C TYR A 285 -20.73 -1.11 -7.53
N PHE A 286 -21.53 -1.99 -6.94
CA PHE A 286 -21.80 -1.97 -5.50
C PHE A 286 -20.53 -1.89 -4.66
N GLY A 287 -20.44 -0.85 -3.83
CA GLY A 287 -19.35 -0.61 -2.89
C GLY A 287 -18.02 -0.26 -3.54
N GLU A 288 -17.99 -0.05 -4.86
CA GLU A 288 -16.74 0.19 -5.58
C GLU A 288 -16.23 1.62 -5.33
N PRO A 289 -14.97 1.81 -4.88
CA PRO A 289 -14.33 3.11 -4.87
C PRO A 289 -14.06 3.56 -6.31
N LYS A 290 -14.48 4.77 -6.66
CA LYS A 290 -14.33 5.37 -7.98
C LYS A 290 -13.67 6.73 -7.87
N THR A 291 -13.02 7.13 -8.95
CA THR A 291 -12.42 8.44 -9.11
C THR A 291 -13.01 9.19 -10.29
N VAL A 292 -13.09 10.50 -10.18
CA VAL A 292 -13.56 11.41 -11.22
C VAL A 292 -12.49 12.48 -11.45
N PRO A 293 -11.75 12.43 -12.56
CA PRO A 293 -10.81 13.49 -12.91
C PRO A 293 -11.57 14.73 -13.36
N LEU A 294 -11.23 15.89 -12.81
CA LEU A 294 -11.93 17.15 -13.04
C LEU A 294 -10.90 18.26 -13.29
N THR A 295 -11.16 19.05 -14.34
CA THR A 295 -10.52 20.36 -14.51
C THR A 295 -11.45 21.42 -13.96
N ILE A 296 -10.97 22.22 -13.01
CA ILE A 296 -11.77 23.23 -12.31
C ILE A 296 -11.13 24.59 -12.55
N THR A 297 -11.88 25.51 -13.12
CA THR A 297 -11.45 26.88 -13.41
C THR A 297 -12.03 27.84 -12.38
N ASN A 298 -11.19 28.72 -11.82
CA ASN A 298 -11.64 29.81 -10.98
C ASN A 298 -12.30 30.89 -11.84
N ALA A 299 -13.63 30.91 -11.87
CA ALA A 299 -14.45 31.91 -12.54
C ALA A 299 -14.86 33.07 -11.61
N GLY A 300 -14.41 33.05 -10.34
CA GLY A 300 -14.54 34.15 -9.41
C GLY A 300 -13.56 35.28 -9.71
N ASN A 301 -13.59 36.32 -8.87
CA ASN A 301 -12.74 37.50 -9.03
C ASN A 301 -11.66 37.65 -7.95
N ILE A 302 -11.50 36.64 -7.09
CA ILE A 302 -10.42 36.57 -6.10
C ILE A 302 -9.69 35.21 -6.17
N PRO A 303 -8.43 35.14 -5.72
CA PRO A 303 -7.73 33.86 -5.61
C PRO A 303 -8.43 32.90 -4.64
N TRP A 304 -8.44 31.62 -4.98
CA TRP A 304 -8.79 30.56 -4.04
C TRP A 304 -7.57 30.15 -3.26
N ASN A 305 -7.62 30.31 -1.93
CA ASN A 305 -6.51 29.93 -1.08
C ASN A 305 -6.58 28.43 -0.77
N ALA A 306 -5.52 27.68 -1.08
CA ALA A 306 -5.42 26.27 -0.74
C ALA A 306 -5.07 26.04 0.74
N ASN A 307 -4.63 27.08 1.44
CA ASN A 307 -4.19 27.02 2.83
C ASN A 307 -4.74 28.20 3.64
N GLY A 308 -4.58 28.16 4.96
CA GLY A 308 -4.97 29.23 5.88
C GLY A 308 -6.19 28.86 6.73
N PRO A 309 -6.90 29.84 7.32
CA PRO A 309 -7.99 29.58 8.28
C PRO A 309 -9.28 29.07 7.64
N ASN A 310 -9.48 29.29 6.33
CA ASN A 310 -10.67 28.85 5.59
C ASN A 310 -10.22 28.41 4.18
N PRO A 311 -9.44 27.32 4.06
CA PRO A 311 -8.99 26.83 2.76
C PRO A 311 -10.19 26.44 1.89
N ILE A 312 -9.99 26.46 0.59
CA ILE A 312 -10.98 25.96 -0.37
C ILE A 312 -10.59 24.54 -0.75
N ASP A 313 -11.55 23.61 -0.65
CA ASP A 313 -11.38 22.20 -1.01
C ASP A 313 -12.49 21.76 -1.97
N LEU A 314 -12.20 20.71 -2.75
CA LEU A 314 -13.19 20.04 -3.58
C LEU A 314 -13.86 18.91 -2.80
N SER A 315 -15.18 18.79 -2.92
CA SER A 315 -15.92 17.68 -2.33
C SER A 315 -17.22 17.40 -3.10
N TYR A 316 -18.09 16.57 -2.54
CA TYR A 316 -19.31 16.13 -3.22
C TYR A 316 -20.48 15.82 -2.31
N HIS A 317 -21.65 15.82 -2.92
CA HIS A 317 -22.89 15.23 -2.43
C HIS A 317 -23.31 14.09 -3.37
N LEU A 318 -24.02 13.10 -2.84
CA LEU A 318 -24.58 12.00 -3.61
C LEU A 318 -26.08 11.90 -3.33
N PHE A 319 -26.87 11.84 -4.40
CA PHE A 319 -28.33 11.71 -4.32
C PHE A 319 -28.79 10.41 -4.99
N ASP A 320 -29.81 9.79 -4.40
CA ASP A 320 -30.46 8.60 -4.96
C ASP A 320 -31.37 8.94 -6.15
N PRO A 321 -31.94 7.94 -6.85
CA PRO A 321 -32.82 8.18 -8.00
C PRO A 321 -34.07 9.02 -7.70
N SER A 322 -34.50 9.09 -6.43
CA SER A 322 -35.63 9.91 -5.99
C SER A 322 -35.25 11.36 -5.67
N GLY A 323 -33.95 11.68 -5.71
CA GLY A 323 -33.41 12.97 -5.33
C GLY A 323 -33.20 13.13 -3.82
N LYS A 324 -33.22 12.04 -3.05
CA LYS A 324 -32.90 12.07 -1.62
C LYS A 324 -31.38 11.97 -1.43
N VAL A 325 -30.87 12.71 -0.45
CA VAL A 325 -29.44 12.71 -0.10
C VAL A 325 -29.04 11.33 0.46
N VAL A 326 -28.01 10.73 -0.14
CA VAL A 326 -27.30 9.54 0.33
C VAL A 326 -26.04 9.95 1.08
N VAL A 327 -25.28 10.90 0.52
CA VAL A 327 -24.09 11.49 1.14
C VAL A 327 -24.22 13.01 1.02
N TRP A 328 -24.24 13.71 2.16
CA TRP A 328 -24.23 15.17 2.17
C TRP A 328 -22.81 15.74 2.29
N ASP A 329 -21.88 15.05 2.94
CA ASP A 329 -20.56 15.62 3.21
C ASP A 329 -19.48 14.61 2.83
N GLY A 330 -19.03 14.69 1.57
CA GLY A 330 -17.98 13.84 1.05
C GLY A 330 -16.59 14.18 1.63
N PRO A 331 -15.61 13.27 1.49
CA PRO A 331 -14.21 13.58 1.79
C PRO A 331 -13.71 14.82 1.02
N ARG A 332 -12.77 15.55 1.62
CA ARG A 332 -12.11 16.71 1.01
C ARG A 332 -10.99 16.28 0.07
N THR A 333 -10.90 16.95 -1.07
CA THR A 333 -9.80 16.87 -2.03
C THR A 333 -9.13 18.25 -2.07
N PRO A 334 -7.94 18.40 -1.44
CA PRO A 334 -7.26 19.70 -1.39
C PRO A 334 -6.84 20.23 -2.76
N LEU A 335 -6.87 21.56 -2.93
CA LEU A 335 -6.42 22.23 -4.17
C LEU A 335 -4.92 22.04 -4.45
N GLY A 336 -4.10 21.82 -3.41
CA GLY A 336 -2.64 21.69 -3.50
C GLY A 336 -1.89 23.03 -3.56
N SER A 337 -2.42 24.02 -4.28
CA SER A 337 -1.88 25.38 -4.37
C SER A 337 -2.98 26.41 -4.63
N ASP A 338 -2.71 27.69 -4.35
CA ASP A 338 -3.68 28.76 -4.61
C ASP A 338 -4.03 28.85 -6.11
N VAL A 339 -5.31 29.09 -6.40
CA VAL A 339 -5.84 29.17 -7.78
C VAL A 339 -6.29 30.60 -8.06
N ALA A 340 -5.51 31.31 -8.88
CA ALA A 340 -5.82 32.68 -9.28
C ALA A 340 -7.09 32.77 -10.16
N PRO A 341 -7.78 33.93 -10.18
CA PRO A 341 -8.90 34.16 -11.10
C PRO A 341 -8.52 33.85 -12.56
N GLY A 342 -9.38 33.12 -13.26
CA GLY A 342 -9.22 32.71 -14.65
C GLY A 342 -8.28 31.52 -14.87
N THR A 343 -7.58 31.01 -13.85
CA THR A 343 -6.72 29.84 -13.97
C THR A 343 -7.45 28.55 -13.59
N SER A 344 -6.87 27.41 -13.99
CA SER A 344 -7.46 26.09 -13.76
C SER A 344 -6.54 25.17 -12.97
N VAL A 345 -7.15 24.26 -12.21
CA VAL A 345 -6.48 23.18 -11.49
C VAL A 345 -7.09 21.83 -11.91
N ASN A 346 -6.28 20.79 -11.97
CA ASN A 346 -6.73 19.43 -12.23
C ASN A 346 -6.73 18.64 -10.92
N LEU A 347 -7.90 18.13 -10.53
CA LEU A 347 -8.10 17.35 -9.32
C LEU A 347 -8.76 16.01 -9.64
N THR A 348 -8.51 15.03 -8.78
CA THR A 348 -9.14 13.71 -8.87
C THR A 348 -10.01 13.50 -7.65
N LEU A 349 -11.33 13.63 -7.81
CA LEU A 349 -12.29 13.37 -6.74
C LEU A 349 -12.42 11.86 -6.52
N SER A 350 -12.50 11.41 -5.28
CA SER A 350 -12.78 10.00 -4.95
C SER A 350 -14.12 9.86 -4.23
N TYR A 351 -14.92 8.85 -4.60
CA TYR A 351 -16.18 8.50 -3.94
C TYR A 351 -16.36 6.97 -3.86
N VAL A 352 -17.29 6.50 -3.03
CA VAL A 352 -17.67 5.08 -2.95
C VAL A 352 -19.09 4.92 -3.50
N ALA A 353 -19.27 4.03 -4.46
CA ALA A 353 -20.57 3.77 -5.04
C ALA A 353 -21.51 3.05 -4.05
N PRO A 354 -22.82 3.40 -4.00
CA PRO A 354 -23.80 2.75 -3.14
C PRO A 354 -23.95 1.24 -3.39
N ASN A 355 -24.47 0.51 -2.39
CA ASN A 355 -24.69 -0.94 -2.46
C ASN A 355 -26.05 -1.34 -3.05
N THR A 356 -26.73 -0.42 -3.73
CA THR A 356 -28.09 -0.64 -4.25
C THR A 356 -28.18 -0.16 -5.68
N ALA A 357 -28.80 -0.97 -6.53
CA ALA A 357 -28.93 -0.66 -7.95
C ALA A 357 -29.78 0.59 -8.16
N GLY A 358 -29.33 1.45 -9.06
CA GLY A 358 -30.03 2.69 -9.38
C GLY A 358 -29.16 3.69 -10.12
N THR A 359 -29.78 4.77 -10.59
CA THR A 359 -29.11 5.91 -11.18
C THR A 359 -29.00 7.02 -10.14
N TYR A 360 -27.79 7.25 -9.64
CA TYR A 360 -27.48 8.26 -8.63
C TYR A 360 -27.00 9.55 -9.30
N THR A 361 -27.12 10.67 -8.59
CA THR A 361 -26.55 11.95 -9.04
C THR A 361 -25.41 12.35 -8.11
N LEU A 362 -24.18 12.37 -8.64
CA LEU A 362 -23.02 12.95 -7.98
C LEU A 362 -23.00 14.45 -8.25
N VAL A 363 -23.05 15.24 -7.18
CA VAL A 363 -22.99 16.70 -7.22
C VAL A 363 -21.65 17.10 -6.65
N VAL A 364 -20.76 17.59 -7.50
CA VAL A 364 -19.41 18.02 -7.12
C VAL A 364 -19.40 19.53 -6.94
N ASP A 365 -18.87 19.98 -5.81
CA ASP A 365 -18.84 21.40 -5.45
C ASP A 365 -17.55 21.75 -4.69
N LEU A 366 -17.20 23.03 -4.68
CA LEU A 366 -16.14 23.55 -3.83
C LEU A 366 -16.72 24.00 -2.49
N VAL A 367 -15.97 23.81 -1.42
CA VAL A 367 -16.30 24.29 -0.09
C VAL A 367 -15.23 25.25 0.37
N ARG A 368 -15.63 26.41 0.88
CA ARG A 368 -14.77 27.25 1.69
C ARG A 368 -14.93 26.78 3.14
N GLU A 369 -13.91 26.11 3.64
CA GLU A 369 -13.93 25.44 4.93
C GLU A 369 -14.38 26.38 6.06
N GLY A 370 -15.28 25.90 6.90
CA GLY A 370 -15.86 26.66 8.00
C GLY A 370 -16.82 27.80 7.61
N VAL A 371 -17.08 28.03 6.31
CA VAL A 371 -17.88 29.18 5.84
C VAL A 371 -19.09 28.75 5.01
N SER A 372 -18.89 28.24 3.79
CA SER A 372 -20.00 27.91 2.89
C SER A 372 -19.51 27.07 1.71
N TRP A 373 -20.41 26.23 1.19
CA TRP A 373 -20.30 25.67 -0.16
C TRP A 373 -20.48 26.75 -1.21
N PHE A 374 -19.81 26.60 -2.35
CA PHE A 374 -19.85 27.54 -3.46
C PHE A 374 -21.25 27.62 -4.08
N GLN A 375 -22.01 26.52 -4.09
CA GLN A 375 -23.41 26.53 -4.54
C GLN A 375 -24.31 27.49 -3.77
N PHE A 376 -24.06 27.69 -2.48
CA PHE A 376 -24.82 28.66 -1.68
C PHE A 376 -24.33 30.10 -1.86
N LEU A 377 -23.18 30.29 -2.50
CA LEU A 377 -22.64 31.58 -2.92
C LEU A 377 -22.98 31.91 -4.39
N GLY A 378 -23.80 31.08 -5.05
CA GLY A 378 -24.29 31.29 -6.42
C GLY A 378 -23.49 30.60 -7.52
N SER A 379 -22.46 29.83 -7.18
CA SER A 379 -21.70 29.02 -8.16
C SER A 379 -22.48 27.75 -8.54
N ALA A 380 -22.64 27.42 -9.82
CA ALA A 380 -23.28 26.16 -10.19
C ALA A 380 -22.35 24.97 -9.86
N PRO A 381 -22.80 23.94 -9.09
CA PRO A 381 -22.03 22.73 -8.90
C PRO A 381 -22.07 21.85 -10.17
N PHE A 382 -21.09 20.98 -10.32
CA PHE A 382 -21.10 19.98 -11.38
C PHE A 382 -22.01 18.80 -11.01
N ARG A 383 -22.81 18.32 -11.95
CA ARG A 383 -23.74 17.19 -11.73
C ARG A 383 -23.48 16.09 -12.74
N GLN A 384 -23.32 14.86 -12.25
CA GLN A 384 -23.11 13.68 -13.09
C GLN A 384 -24.03 12.54 -12.66
N SER A 385 -24.71 11.92 -13.63
CA SER A 385 -25.45 10.68 -13.40
C SER A 385 -24.49 9.49 -13.34
N ILE A 386 -24.64 8.66 -12.32
CA ILE A 386 -23.87 7.42 -12.12
C ILE A 386 -24.86 6.26 -12.10
N VAL A 387 -24.70 5.32 -13.04
CA VAL A 387 -25.46 4.06 -13.00
C VAL A 387 -24.71 3.08 -12.12
N VAL A 388 -25.39 2.62 -11.07
CA VAL A 388 -24.86 1.66 -10.09
C VAL A 388 -25.59 0.34 -10.27
N THR A 389 -24.84 -0.75 -10.51
CA THR A 389 -25.37 -2.11 -10.61
C THR A 389 -24.51 -3.08 -9.80
N SER A 390 -24.97 -4.33 -9.59
CA SER A 390 -24.10 -5.34 -8.98
C SER A 390 -22.88 -5.63 -9.88
N GLY A 391 -23.09 -5.64 -11.20
CA GLY A 391 -22.13 -6.11 -12.19
C GLY A 391 -21.84 -7.61 -12.10
N LEU A 392 -22.61 -8.34 -11.29
CA LEU A 392 -22.42 -9.76 -10.97
C LEU A 392 -23.41 -10.61 -11.75
N ASN A 393 -22.88 -11.59 -12.48
CA ASN A 393 -23.68 -12.61 -13.15
C ASN A 393 -22.82 -13.87 -13.31
N ALA A 394 -23.20 -14.96 -12.63
CA ALA A 394 -22.46 -16.21 -12.65
C ALA A 394 -23.22 -17.29 -13.40
N GLY A 395 -22.50 -18.06 -14.20
CA GLY A 395 -22.94 -19.34 -14.74
C GLY A 395 -22.22 -20.49 -14.05
N TYR A 396 -22.89 -21.61 -13.89
CA TYR A 396 -22.34 -22.81 -13.28
C TYR A 396 -22.33 -23.95 -14.32
N GLY A 397 -21.14 -24.34 -14.74
CA GLY A 397 -20.86 -25.35 -15.76
C GLY A 397 -20.80 -26.77 -15.20
N ALA A 398 -19.79 -27.54 -15.61
CA ALA A 398 -19.59 -28.91 -15.16
C ALA A 398 -19.30 -28.96 -13.65
N THR A 399 -19.78 -30.02 -13.00
CA THR A 399 -19.54 -30.30 -11.59
C THR A 399 -19.06 -31.74 -11.45
N THR A 400 -18.40 -32.05 -10.33
CA THR A 400 -18.07 -33.44 -9.97
C THR A 400 -19.02 -34.01 -8.92
N THR A 401 -20.22 -33.44 -8.77
CA THR A 401 -21.22 -33.86 -7.78
C THR A 401 -21.62 -35.32 -8.05
N PRO A 402 -21.44 -36.24 -7.10
CA PRO A 402 -21.78 -37.64 -7.29
C PRO A 402 -23.30 -37.86 -7.19
N GLN A 403 -23.79 -38.94 -7.79
CA GLN A 403 -25.20 -39.35 -7.61
C GLN A 403 -25.48 -39.84 -6.19
N GLN A 404 -24.48 -40.43 -5.53
CA GLN A 404 -24.61 -40.96 -4.17
C GLN A 404 -23.38 -40.61 -3.33
N ALA A 405 -23.62 -40.41 -2.04
CA ALA A 405 -22.58 -40.21 -1.02
C ALA A 405 -22.94 -40.97 0.26
N THR A 406 -21.99 -41.12 1.17
CA THR A 406 -22.20 -41.80 2.45
C THR A 406 -22.46 -40.80 3.57
N ILE A 407 -23.05 -41.27 4.66
CA ILE A 407 -23.37 -40.44 5.83
C ILE A 407 -22.13 -39.68 6.34
N SER A 408 -22.31 -38.40 6.66
CA SER A 408 -21.25 -37.53 7.21
C SER A 408 -19.98 -37.39 6.34
N ALA A 409 -20.04 -37.76 5.05
CA ALA A 409 -18.93 -37.57 4.14
C ALA A 409 -18.71 -36.07 3.86
N THR A 410 -17.44 -35.69 3.67
CA THR A 410 -17.09 -34.39 3.07
C THR A 410 -16.62 -34.63 1.63
N LEU A 411 -17.40 -34.20 0.65
CA LEU A 411 -17.07 -34.38 -0.75
C LEU A 411 -16.06 -33.32 -1.21
N GLN A 412 -14.98 -33.73 -1.88
CA GLN A 412 -14.14 -32.79 -2.64
C GLN A 412 -14.67 -32.68 -4.05
N LEU A 413 -15.31 -31.55 -4.32
CA LEU A 413 -15.93 -31.29 -5.61
C LEU A 413 -15.17 -30.20 -6.35
N SER A 414 -15.30 -30.19 -7.67
CA SER A 414 -14.93 -29.06 -8.52
C SER A 414 -16.16 -28.58 -9.27
N VAL A 415 -16.28 -27.26 -9.42
CA VAL A 415 -17.37 -26.62 -10.16
C VAL A 415 -16.76 -25.61 -11.11
N ASP A 416 -17.10 -25.72 -12.39
CA ASP A 416 -16.76 -24.68 -13.36
C ASP A 416 -17.69 -23.49 -13.16
N VAL A 417 -17.12 -22.33 -12.84
CA VAL A 417 -17.87 -21.08 -12.69
C VAL A 417 -17.45 -20.13 -13.80
N THR A 418 -18.44 -19.64 -14.56
CA THR A 418 -18.26 -18.68 -15.64
C THR A 418 -18.75 -17.31 -15.22
N ASN A 419 -17.94 -16.28 -15.44
CA ASN A 419 -18.32 -14.90 -15.19
C ASN A 419 -18.99 -14.28 -16.42
N TYR A 420 -20.31 -14.18 -16.40
CA TYR A 420 -21.09 -13.45 -17.41
C TYR A 420 -21.35 -11.99 -17.02
N GLY A 421 -20.83 -11.56 -15.87
CA GLY A 421 -20.93 -10.19 -15.38
C GLY A 421 -19.92 -9.27 -16.06
N GLN A 422 -19.87 -8.03 -15.58
CA GLN A 422 -18.92 -7.02 -16.07
C GLN A 422 -17.79 -6.73 -15.07
N ARG A 423 -17.81 -7.37 -13.90
CA ARG A 423 -16.78 -7.26 -12.86
C ARG A 423 -15.86 -8.45 -12.88
N THR A 424 -14.55 -8.23 -12.82
CA THR A 424 -13.60 -9.28 -12.49
C THR A 424 -13.80 -9.71 -11.03
N TRP A 425 -13.88 -11.03 -10.79
CA TRP A 425 -13.97 -11.58 -9.45
C TRP A 425 -12.58 -11.88 -8.91
N THR A 426 -12.21 -11.20 -7.82
CA THR A 426 -10.89 -11.36 -7.18
C THR A 426 -10.96 -12.42 -6.08
N PRO A 427 -9.99 -13.37 -6.01
CA PRO A 427 -9.93 -14.34 -4.91
C PRO A 427 -9.94 -13.66 -3.53
N GLY A 428 -10.69 -14.24 -2.59
CA GLY A 428 -10.84 -13.73 -1.23
C GLY A 428 -12.01 -12.75 -1.06
N LEU A 429 -12.31 -11.92 -2.07
CA LEU A 429 -13.53 -11.09 -2.08
C LEU A 429 -14.73 -11.83 -2.66
N PHE A 430 -14.46 -12.76 -3.57
CA PHE A 430 -15.46 -13.62 -4.19
C PHE A 430 -15.10 -15.07 -3.94
N SER A 431 -16.11 -15.86 -3.62
CA SER A 431 -15.98 -17.29 -3.34
C SER A 431 -17.13 -18.04 -3.98
N LEU A 432 -16.87 -19.28 -4.40
CA LEU A 432 -17.95 -20.24 -4.61
C LEU A 432 -18.40 -20.77 -3.25
N SER A 433 -19.69 -21.03 -3.10
CA SER A 433 -20.22 -21.80 -1.98
C SER A 433 -21.45 -22.60 -2.42
N TYR A 434 -22.14 -23.20 -1.46
CA TYR A 434 -23.27 -24.07 -1.71
C TYR A 434 -24.31 -24.00 -0.59
N HIS A 435 -25.51 -24.40 -0.95
CA HIS A 435 -26.61 -24.67 -0.04
C HIS A 435 -27.03 -26.14 -0.18
N VAL A 436 -27.52 -26.74 0.90
CA VAL A 436 -28.11 -28.08 0.88
C VAL A 436 -29.58 -27.98 1.24
N PHE A 437 -30.43 -28.56 0.41
CA PHE A 437 -31.86 -28.69 0.64
C PHE A 437 -32.23 -30.17 0.73
N SER A 438 -33.30 -30.49 1.46
CA SER A 438 -33.96 -31.79 1.36
C SER A 438 -34.67 -31.92 0.00
N ALA A 439 -35.04 -33.15 -0.37
CA ALA A 439 -35.81 -33.41 -1.59
C ALA A 439 -37.12 -32.63 -1.73
N ASN A 440 -37.75 -32.22 -0.61
CA ASN A 440 -38.95 -31.39 -0.61
C ASN A 440 -38.68 -29.86 -0.61
N GLY A 441 -37.42 -29.45 -0.75
CA GLY A 441 -37.02 -28.04 -0.85
C GLY A 441 -36.79 -27.32 0.49
N SER A 442 -36.85 -28.01 1.63
CA SER A 442 -36.53 -27.41 2.93
C SER A 442 -35.02 -27.19 3.06
N THR A 443 -34.61 -26.03 3.57
CA THR A 443 -33.19 -25.72 3.79
C THR A 443 -32.60 -26.58 4.89
N ILE A 444 -31.58 -27.36 4.58
CA ILE A 444 -30.78 -28.14 5.54
C ILE A 444 -29.53 -27.36 5.93
N LEU A 445 -28.87 -26.73 4.95
CA LEU A 445 -27.72 -25.88 5.14
C LEU A 445 -27.81 -24.68 4.20
N TRP A 446 -27.81 -23.47 4.75
CA TRP A 446 -27.77 -22.25 3.95
C TRP A 446 -26.33 -21.75 3.73
N ASP A 447 -25.44 -21.84 4.70
CA ASP A 447 -24.09 -21.28 4.55
C ASP A 447 -23.06 -22.40 4.50
N GLY A 448 -22.77 -22.87 3.28
CA GLY A 448 -21.77 -23.90 3.03
C GLY A 448 -20.34 -23.39 3.17
N ALA A 449 -19.36 -24.29 3.10
CA ALA A 449 -17.95 -23.90 3.06
C ALA A 449 -17.62 -23.05 1.81
N ARG A 450 -16.50 -22.32 1.84
CA ARG A 450 -16.02 -21.52 0.71
C ARG A 450 -15.06 -22.32 -0.16
N GLY A 451 -15.31 -22.30 -1.47
CA GLY A 451 -14.36 -22.67 -2.51
C GLY A 451 -13.61 -21.42 -2.94
N ALA A 452 -12.32 -21.34 -2.59
CA ALA A 452 -11.48 -20.22 -2.98
C ALA A 452 -11.25 -20.23 -4.49
N LEU A 453 -11.47 -19.09 -5.15
CA LEU A 453 -11.14 -18.93 -6.56
C LEU A 453 -9.62 -19.13 -6.75
N PRO A 454 -9.17 -20.07 -7.62
CA PRO A 454 -7.75 -20.30 -7.85
C PRO A 454 -7.02 -19.08 -8.41
N THR A 455 -7.73 -18.29 -9.23
CA THR A 455 -7.25 -17.06 -9.87
C THR A 455 -8.39 -16.07 -10.01
N ALA A 456 -8.07 -14.81 -10.33
CA ALA A 456 -9.10 -13.83 -10.69
C ALA A 456 -9.87 -14.27 -11.94
N VAL A 457 -11.19 -14.04 -11.94
CA VAL A 457 -12.10 -14.46 -13.01
C VAL A 457 -12.63 -13.23 -13.72
N SER A 458 -12.05 -12.91 -14.86
CA SER A 458 -12.45 -11.77 -15.70
C SER A 458 -13.82 -12.00 -16.37
N PRO A 459 -14.52 -10.94 -16.79
CA PRO A 459 -15.71 -11.07 -17.63
C PRO A 459 -15.49 -11.98 -18.84
N GLY A 460 -16.42 -12.91 -19.06
CA GLY A 460 -16.40 -13.89 -20.15
C GLY A 460 -15.51 -15.11 -19.91
N THR A 461 -14.82 -15.23 -18.77
CA THR A 461 -13.94 -16.38 -18.48
C THR A 461 -14.56 -17.39 -17.53
N THR A 462 -14.04 -18.62 -17.58
CA THR A 462 -14.43 -19.75 -16.72
C THR A 462 -13.24 -20.18 -15.88
N VAL A 463 -13.50 -20.57 -14.64
CA VAL A 463 -12.50 -21.21 -13.76
C VAL A 463 -13.12 -22.44 -13.08
N SER A 464 -12.33 -23.51 -12.89
CA SER A 464 -12.76 -24.65 -12.08
C SER A 464 -12.38 -24.41 -10.62
N VAL A 465 -13.38 -24.34 -9.75
CA VAL A 465 -13.21 -24.00 -8.33
C VAL A 465 -13.28 -25.27 -7.48
N PRO A 466 -12.18 -25.68 -6.81
CA PRO A 466 -12.22 -26.78 -5.87
C PRO A 466 -12.94 -26.35 -4.58
N ILE A 467 -13.81 -27.20 -4.07
CA ILE A 467 -14.62 -26.93 -2.88
C ILE A 467 -14.92 -28.19 -2.08
N ASN A 468 -14.84 -28.08 -0.75
CA ASN A 468 -15.22 -29.15 0.16
C ASN A 468 -16.69 -29.00 0.58
N VAL A 469 -17.51 -30.02 0.34
CA VAL A 469 -18.95 -30.04 0.66
C VAL A 469 -19.21 -31.00 1.81
N ALA A 470 -19.58 -30.47 2.97
CA ALA A 470 -19.95 -31.26 4.14
C ALA A 470 -21.41 -31.69 4.01
N LEU A 471 -21.65 -33.00 4.08
CA LEU A 471 -22.99 -33.56 3.92
C LEU A 471 -23.70 -33.78 5.26
N PRO A 472 -25.04 -33.73 5.27
CA PRO A 472 -25.85 -34.12 6.42
C PRO A 472 -25.53 -35.53 6.94
N GLY A 473 -25.81 -35.75 8.23
CA GLY A 473 -25.59 -37.05 8.89
C GLY A 473 -26.67 -38.11 8.61
N THR A 474 -27.77 -37.72 7.98
CA THR A 474 -28.95 -38.58 7.75
C THR A 474 -29.02 -39.05 6.30
N THR A 475 -29.37 -40.32 6.11
CA THR A 475 -29.64 -40.87 4.78
C THR A 475 -30.89 -40.29 4.16
N GLY A 476 -30.94 -40.19 2.83
CA GLY A 476 -32.09 -39.66 2.09
C GLY A 476 -31.67 -38.90 0.84
N ASP A 477 -32.65 -38.33 0.15
CA ASP A 477 -32.44 -37.54 -1.06
C ASP A 477 -32.31 -36.04 -0.74
N TYR A 478 -31.34 -35.39 -1.37
CA TYR A 478 -30.97 -34.00 -1.15
C TYR A 478 -30.68 -33.28 -2.47
N VAL A 479 -30.68 -31.95 -2.40
CA VAL A 479 -30.30 -31.07 -3.50
C VAL A 479 -29.14 -30.19 -3.06
N LEU A 480 -28.04 -30.25 -3.78
CA LEU A 480 -26.89 -29.35 -3.64
C LEU A 480 -27.07 -28.18 -4.62
N ALA A 481 -27.13 -26.95 -4.10
CA ALA A 481 -27.29 -25.76 -4.91
C ALA A 481 -26.04 -24.88 -4.85
N TRP A 482 -25.38 -24.68 -5.99
CA TRP A 482 -24.18 -23.86 -6.12
C TRP A 482 -24.53 -22.38 -6.21
N ASP A 483 -23.81 -21.56 -5.45
CA ASP A 483 -23.98 -20.11 -5.46
C ASP A 483 -22.65 -19.38 -5.23
N MET A 484 -22.44 -18.30 -5.95
CA MET A 484 -21.33 -17.39 -5.75
C MET A 484 -21.70 -16.38 -4.65
N VAL A 485 -20.71 -15.98 -3.87
CA VAL A 485 -20.87 -14.95 -2.84
C VAL A 485 -19.81 -13.88 -3.00
N GLN A 486 -20.22 -12.61 -2.89
CA GLN A 486 -19.31 -11.50 -2.64
C GLN A 486 -19.26 -11.30 -1.12
N GLU A 487 -18.12 -11.57 -0.51
CA GLU A 487 -17.95 -11.58 0.94
C GLU A 487 -18.30 -10.21 1.54
N GLY A 488 -19.14 -10.22 2.59
CA GLY A 488 -19.63 -9.02 3.26
C GLY A 488 -20.64 -8.17 2.46
N VAL A 489 -21.06 -8.62 1.27
CA VAL A 489 -22.00 -7.87 0.41
C VAL A 489 -23.29 -8.64 0.17
N ALA A 490 -23.26 -9.71 -0.62
CA ALA A 490 -24.46 -10.48 -0.96
C ALA A 490 -24.12 -11.82 -1.61
N TRP A 491 -25.06 -12.76 -1.51
CA TRP A 491 -25.12 -13.92 -2.38
C TRP A 491 -25.57 -13.51 -3.78
N PHE A 492 -25.02 -14.12 -4.82
CA PHE A 492 -25.38 -13.80 -6.19
C PHE A 492 -26.86 -14.11 -6.45
N SER A 493 -27.39 -15.18 -5.84
CA SER A 493 -28.82 -15.51 -5.91
C SER A 493 -29.74 -14.47 -5.30
N GLN A 494 -29.32 -13.75 -4.25
CA GLN A 494 -30.08 -12.63 -3.69
C GLN A 494 -30.16 -11.44 -4.65
N LEU A 495 -29.27 -11.39 -5.63
CA LEU A 495 -29.23 -10.39 -6.69
C LEU A 495 -29.84 -10.91 -8.01
N GLY A 496 -30.54 -12.05 -7.98
CA GLY A 496 -31.27 -12.61 -9.12
C GLY A 496 -30.47 -13.56 -10.01
N VAL A 497 -29.21 -13.86 -9.68
CA VAL A 497 -28.41 -14.86 -10.42
C VAL A 497 -28.94 -16.27 -10.12
N GLN A 498 -29.22 -17.05 -11.15
CA GLN A 498 -29.77 -18.40 -10.97
C GLN A 498 -28.71 -19.37 -10.43
N ARG A 499 -29.01 -20.04 -9.32
CA ARG A 499 -28.20 -21.13 -8.76
C ARG A 499 -28.30 -22.36 -9.64
N LYS A 500 -27.25 -23.20 -9.65
CA LYS A 500 -27.33 -24.56 -10.21
C LYS A 500 -27.66 -25.56 -9.11
N ALA A 501 -28.78 -26.25 -9.25
CA ALA A 501 -29.24 -27.26 -8.30
C ALA A 501 -29.00 -28.68 -8.85
N GLU A 502 -28.47 -29.57 -8.02
CA GLU A 502 -28.12 -30.95 -8.38
C GLU A 502 -28.62 -31.92 -7.32
N ALA A 503 -29.38 -32.94 -7.73
CA ALA A 503 -29.90 -33.96 -6.82
C ALA A 503 -28.83 -35.04 -6.53
N PHE A 504 -28.76 -35.49 -5.28
CA PHE A 504 -27.92 -36.60 -4.85
C PHE A 504 -28.55 -37.33 -3.65
N SER A 505 -28.16 -38.59 -3.42
CA SER A 505 -28.65 -39.38 -2.29
C SER A 505 -27.55 -39.68 -1.28
N ILE A 506 -27.86 -39.60 0.01
CA ILE A 506 -27.00 -40.07 1.09
C ILE A 506 -27.45 -41.49 1.48
N VAL A 507 -26.54 -42.46 1.36
CA VAL A 507 -26.78 -43.88 1.63
C VAL A 507 -26.01 -44.37 2.87
N PRO A 508 -26.48 -45.44 3.54
CA PRO A 508 -25.74 -46.08 4.62
C PRO A 508 -24.36 -46.59 4.17
N GLY A 509 -23.30 -46.10 4.80
CA GLY A 509 -21.91 -46.45 4.48
C GLY A 509 -20.93 -45.45 5.07
N VAL A 510 -19.65 -45.59 4.77
CA VAL A 510 -18.63 -44.62 5.22
C VAL A 510 -17.52 -44.48 4.19
N THR A 511 -17.06 -43.25 4.01
CA THR A 511 -15.85 -42.96 3.24
C THR A 511 -14.74 -42.56 4.20
N PHE A 512 -13.65 -43.35 4.21
CA PHE A 512 -12.43 -43.00 4.92
C PHE A 512 -11.48 -42.27 3.99
N TYR A 513 -11.08 -41.07 4.39
CA TYR A 513 -9.92 -40.39 3.84
C TYR A 513 -8.73 -40.77 4.71
N GLY A 514 -7.66 -41.24 4.11
CA GLY A 514 -6.51 -41.79 4.79
C GLY A 514 -5.22 -41.16 4.32
N SER A 515 -4.21 -41.21 5.19
CA SER A 515 -2.84 -40.82 4.88
C SER A 515 -1.89 -41.86 5.45
N GLY A 516 -0.68 -41.99 4.91
CA GLY A 516 0.30 -42.96 5.39
C GLY A 516 0.10 -44.38 4.87
N PHE A 517 1.10 -45.21 5.14
CA PHE A 517 1.13 -46.64 4.83
C PHE A 517 2.04 -47.35 5.84
N GLY A 518 1.46 -48.29 6.59
CA GLY A 518 2.16 -49.04 7.62
C GLY A 518 1.64 -48.75 9.03
N HIS A 519 2.43 -49.10 10.04
CA HIS A 519 2.05 -48.98 11.46
C HIS A 519 2.27 -47.57 12.04
N GLY A 520 2.97 -46.67 11.34
CA GLY A 520 3.19 -45.28 11.76
C GLY A 520 4.18 -45.08 12.91
N LEU A 521 4.80 -46.13 13.44
CA LEU A 521 5.78 -46.03 14.54
C LEU A 521 7.14 -45.58 14.02
N GLY A 522 7.74 -44.62 14.73
CA GLY A 522 9.12 -44.14 14.50
C GLY A 522 9.34 -43.49 13.13
N LEU A 523 10.46 -43.81 12.48
CA LEU A 523 10.93 -43.12 11.26
C LEU A 523 9.96 -43.35 10.09
N SER A 524 9.44 -42.26 9.50
CA SER A 524 8.77 -42.31 8.18
C SER A 524 9.82 -42.26 7.08
N GLN A 525 9.80 -43.22 6.16
CA GLN A 525 10.72 -43.24 5.03
C GLN A 525 10.48 -42.05 4.09
N TYR A 526 9.22 -41.82 3.67
CA TYR A 526 8.87 -40.66 2.85
C TYR A 526 9.13 -39.35 3.57
N GLY A 527 8.80 -39.27 4.85
CA GLY A 527 9.07 -38.10 5.67
C GLY A 527 10.57 -37.82 5.80
N ALA A 528 11.41 -38.85 6.00
CA ALA A 528 12.87 -38.71 6.02
C ALA A 528 13.40 -38.12 4.70
N ASN A 529 12.91 -38.59 3.55
CA ASN A 529 13.26 -38.01 2.25
C ASN A 529 12.77 -36.55 2.12
N GLY A 530 11.57 -36.23 2.62
CA GLY A 530 11.04 -34.87 2.66
C GLY A 530 11.89 -33.93 3.52
N TRP A 531 12.27 -34.34 4.74
CA TRP A 531 13.15 -33.57 5.62
C TRP A 531 14.53 -33.38 5.00
N ALA A 532 15.09 -34.42 4.40
CA ALA A 532 16.39 -34.36 3.74
C ALA A 532 16.39 -33.43 2.51
N THR A 533 15.28 -33.35 1.77
CA THR A 533 15.13 -32.46 0.61
C THR A 533 14.70 -31.04 1.00
N GLY A 534 14.34 -30.79 2.25
CA GLY A 534 14.00 -29.46 2.76
C GLY A 534 12.63 -28.96 2.32
N VAL A 535 11.66 -29.83 2.02
CA VAL A 535 10.30 -29.42 1.59
C VAL A 535 9.52 -28.62 2.65
N THR A 536 10.01 -28.62 3.89
CA THR A 536 9.48 -27.85 5.02
C THR A 536 10.26 -26.56 5.28
N GLY A 537 11.23 -26.21 4.43
CA GLY A 537 12.01 -24.97 4.47
C GLY A 537 13.49 -25.17 4.81
N VAL A 538 13.85 -26.18 5.62
CA VAL A 538 15.25 -26.45 6.00
C VAL A 538 15.59 -27.92 5.77
N PRO A 539 16.55 -28.23 4.88
CA PRO A 539 17.09 -29.59 4.74
C PRO A 539 17.74 -30.07 6.03
N LEU A 540 17.47 -31.32 6.44
CA LEU A 540 18.04 -31.93 7.64
C LEU A 540 19.08 -33.01 7.30
N THR A 541 20.10 -33.15 8.15
CA THR A 541 21.04 -34.28 8.10
C THR A 541 20.41 -35.56 8.65
N GLY A 542 20.99 -36.72 8.36
CA GLY A 542 20.50 -38.01 8.84
C GLY A 542 20.43 -38.09 10.36
N GLU A 543 21.39 -37.49 11.08
CA GLU A 543 21.39 -37.38 12.54
C GLU A 543 20.22 -36.51 13.04
N GLN A 544 19.95 -35.37 12.39
CA GLN A 544 18.84 -34.49 12.74
C GLN A 544 17.48 -35.13 12.44
N ILE A 545 17.38 -35.87 11.33
CA ILE A 545 16.19 -36.65 10.98
C ILE A 545 15.92 -37.69 12.08
N ILE A 546 16.94 -38.45 12.50
CA ILE A 546 16.81 -39.44 13.58
C ILE A 546 16.40 -38.80 14.90
N ALA A 547 17.04 -37.71 15.31
CA ALA A 547 16.67 -36.99 16.54
C ALA A 547 15.22 -36.48 16.50
N LYS A 548 14.68 -36.22 15.30
CA LYS A 548 13.30 -35.80 15.12
C LYS A 548 12.31 -36.93 15.32
N TYR A 549 12.54 -38.11 14.73
CA TYR A 549 11.62 -39.25 14.88
C TYR A 549 11.78 -40.00 16.20
N TYR A 550 12.94 -39.87 16.85
CA TYR A 550 13.24 -40.51 18.12
C TYR A 550 13.67 -39.46 19.16
N PRO A 551 12.72 -38.69 19.72
CA PRO A 551 13.05 -37.59 20.62
C PRO A 551 13.74 -38.06 21.90
N GLY A 552 14.66 -37.23 22.41
CA GLY A 552 15.41 -37.52 23.65
C GLY A 552 16.47 -38.62 23.50
N THR A 553 16.80 -39.03 22.28
CA THR A 553 17.83 -40.04 22.02
C THR A 553 19.19 -39.45 21.69
N ALA A 554 20.23 -40.27 21.79
CA ALA A 554 21.60 -39.93 21.40
C ALA A 554 22.18 -41.01 20.48
N LEU A 555 23.12 -40.62 19.62
CA LEU A 555 23.91 -41.56 18.83
C LEU A 555 25.14 -42.00 19.61
N GLN A 556 25.29 -43.31 19.80
CA GLN A 556 26.43 -43.91 20.48
C GLN A 556 27.06 -45.00 19.62
N PHE A 557 28.35 -45.22 19.77
CA PHE A 557 29.00 -46.34 19.10
C PHE A 557 28.51 -47.67 19.68
N VAL A 558 28.37 -48.68 18.83
CA VAL A 558 28.14 -50.05 19.24
C VAL A 558 29.28 -50.51 20.14
N ASP A 559 28.94 -51.26 21.20
CA ASP A 559 29.93 -51.92 22.03
C ASP A 559 30.79 -52.88 21.17
N PRO A 560 32.12 -52.65 21.07
CA PRO A 560 33.00 -53.50 20.27
C PRO A 560 33.15 -54.93 20.84
N SER A 561 32.79 -55.14 22.11
CA SER A 561 32.75 -56.48 22.73
C SER A 561 31.50 -57.27 22.35
N ARG A 562 30.47 -56.59 21.81
CA ARG A 562 29.26 -57.25 21.34
C ARG A 562 29.56 -58.01 20.04
N GLY A 563 29.17 -59.28 20.02
CA GLY A 563 29.36 -60.16 18.88
C GLY A 563 28.58 -59.75 17.63
N PHE A 564 28.65 -60.60 16.60
CA PHE A 564 27.97 -60.43 15.33
C PHE A 564 26.44 -60.32 15.45
N ASN A 565 25.81 -59.60 14.51
CA ASN A 565 24.39 -59.76 14.26
C ASN A 565 24.15 -61.13 13.63
N ARG A 566 23.18 -61.89 14.12
CA ARG A 566 22.87 -63.24 13.63
C ARG A 566 21.53 -63.26 12.92
N VAL A 567 21.56 -63.39 11.61
CA VAL A 567 20.38 -63.38 10.74
C VAL A 567 19.96 -64.79 10.38
N LEU A 568 18.71 -65.15 10.64
CA LEU A 568 18.17 -66.44 10.24
C LEU A 568 17.82 -66.44 8.74
N LEU A 569 18.45 -67.34 7.97
CA LEU A 569 18.21 -67.47 6.52
C LEU A 569 17.28 -68.64 6.15
N SER A 570 17.00 -69.52 7.11
CA SER A 570 16.31 -70.81 6.90
C SER A 570 14.87 -70.85 7.46
N ALA A 571 14.29 -69.70 7.84
CA ALA A 571 12.84 -69.41 8.02
C ALA A 571 12.62 -68.06 8.76
N PRO A 572 11.48 -67.34 8.58
CA PRO A 572 10.78 -67.16 7.33
C PRO A 572 11.55 -66.19 6.41
N SER A 573 11.52 -66.51 5.12
CA SER A 573 11.93 -65.67 3.99
C SER A 573 10.79 -65.73 2.99
N SER A 574 10.08 -64.61 2.84
CA SER A 574 9.07 -64.34 1.80
C SER A 574 7.91 -65.34 1.63
N GLN A 575 7.22 -65.73 2.71
CA GLN A 575 5.95 -66.47 2.63
C GLN A 575 4.76 -65.68 3.20
N GLY A 576 3.61 -65.78 2.53
CA GLY A 576 2.37 -65.12 2.97
C GLY A 576 2.50 -63.60 3.03
N ARG A 577 2.35 -63.02 4.23
CA ARG A 577 2.36 -61.57 4.45
C ARG A 577 3.74 -60.93 4.61
N PHE A 578 4.82 -61.73 4.72
CA PHE A 578 6.17 -61.24 5.04
C PHE A 578 7.09 -61.32 3.82
N VAL A 579 6.81 -60.55 2.77
CA VAL A 579 7.51 -60.64 1.47
C VAL A 579 8.58 -59.56 1.34
N CYS A 580 9.83 -59.97 1.08
CA CYS A 580 10.97 -59.07 0.90
C CYS A 580 11.60 -59.26 -0.48
N GLY A 581 11.20 -58.41 -1.44
CA GLY A 581 11.70 -58.47 -2.81
C GLY A 581 11.61 -59.88 -3.39
N ASN A 582 12.73 -60.39 -3.89
CA ASN A 582 12.88 -61.75 -4.41
C ASN A 582 13.69 -62.67 -3.47
N ASN A 583 13.67 -62.42 -2.15
CA ASN A 583 14.31 -63.30 -1.19
C ASN A 583 13.72 -64.72 -1.29
N THR A 584 14.56 -65.69 -1.63
CA THR A 584 14.17 -67.09 -1.76
C THR A 584 13.94 -67.72 -0.38
N TYR A 585 12.82 -68.42 -0.21
CA TYR A 585 12.61 -69.28 0.95
C TYR A 585 13.56 -70.48 0.92
N PHE A 586 14.19 -70.82 2.04
CA PHE A 586 15.05 -72.00 2.15
C PHE A 586 14.65 -72.88 3.34
N ALA A 587 14.29 -74.13 3.07
CA ALA A 587 14.08 -75.20 4.05
C ALA A 587 14.65 -76.52 3.53
N GLY A 588 15.86 -76.46 2.94
CA GLY A 588 16.52 -77.60 2.32
C GLY A 588 17.47 -78.36 3.26
N THR A 589 18.02 -79.46 2.76
CA THR A 589 19.02 -80.29 3.46
C THR A 589 20.45 -80.05 2.97
N LEU A 590 20.63 -79.34 1.86
CA LEU A 590 21.90 -79.11 1.18
C LEU A 590 22.18 -77.61 1.05
N ALA A 591 23.43 -77.22 1.31
CA ALA A 591 23.96 -75.90 1.00
C ALA A 591 25.29 -76.00 0.25
N ASP A 592 25.30 -75.55 -1.00
CA ASP A 592 26.47 -75.39 -1.83
C ASP A 592 27.04 -73.99 -1.64
N LEU A 593 28.28 -73.95 -1.16
CA LEU A 593 28.97 -72.73 -0.78
C LEU A 593 30.21 -72.52 -1.62
N SER A 594 30.43 -71.27 -2.06
CA SER A 594 31.62 -70.86 -2.79
C SER A 594 32.06 -69.44 -2.41
N SER A 595 33.35 -69.15 -2.50
CA SER A 595 33.90 -67.78 -2.40
C SER A 595 35.14 -67.66 -3.27
N SER A 596 35.27 -66.53 -3.98
CA SER A 596 36.46 -66.17 -4.76
C SER A 596 37.72 -65.98 -3.89
N GLY A 597 37.54 -65.65 -2.60
CA GLY A 597 38.63 -65.49 -1.64
C GLY A 597 39.00 -66.76 -0.85
N GLY A 598 38.30 -67.87 -1.09
CA GLY A 598 38.44 -69.10 -0.32
C GLY A 598 37.68 -69.07 1.00
N MET A 599 37.50 -70.25 1.60
CA MET A 599 36.70 -70.43 2.82
C MET A 599 37.40 -71.33 3.82
N ARG A 600 37.04 -71.19 5.09
CA ARG A 600 37.47 -72.05 6.20
C ARG A 600 36.23 -72.59 6.90
N VAL A 601 36.24 -73.88 7.21
CA VAL A 601 35.16 -74.53 7.97
C VAL A 601 35.65 -74.83 9.38
N LEU A 602 34.88 -74.40 10.36
CA LEU A 602 35.15 -74.51 11.79
C LEU A 602 34.11 -75.44 12.44
N ASN A 603 34.53 -76.28 13.37
CA ASN A 603 33.63 -77.04 14.23
C ASN A 603 33.39 -76.26 15.53
N GLU A 604 32.24 -75.59 15.66
CA GLU A 604 31.94 -74.83 16.89
C GLU A 604 31.81 -75.74 18.11
N GLY A 605 31.28 -76.95 17.91
CA GLY A 605 31.14 -77.96 18.96
C GLY A 605 32.47 -78.50 19.50
N ASN A 606 33.59 -78.18 18.84
CA ASN A 606 34.94 -78.54 19.26
C ASN A 606 35.84 -77.30 19.28
N ALA A 607 35.50 -76.32 20.11
CA ALA A 607 36.30 -75.11 20.36
C ALA A 607 36.74 -74.36 19.07
N ASN A 608 35.89 -74.32 18.05
CA ASN A 608 36.16 -73.70 16.74
C ASN A 608 37.40 -74.26 16.03
N THR A 609 37.72 -75.55 16.19
CA THR A 609 38.82 -76.18 15.44
C THR A 609 38.58 -76.08 13.93
N VAL A 610 39.63 -75.74 13.18
CA VAL A 610 39.60 -75.73 11.72
C VAL A 610 39.51 -77.17 11.20
N ILE A 611 38.44 -77.48 10.49
CA ILE A 611 38.22 -78.79 9.87
C ILE A 611 38.83 -78.81 8.47
N ALA A 612 38.57 -77.78 7.67
CA ALA A 612 39.00 -77.70 6.28
C ALA A 612 39.16 -76.24 5.83
N GLN A 613 39.94 -76.06 4.77
CA GLN A 613 40.11 -74.79 4.06
C GLN A 613 40.04 -75.03 2.56
N SER A 614 39.48 -74.07 1.84
CA SER A 614 39.38 -74.06 0.38
C SER A 614 40.08 -72.82 -0.20
N GLY A 615 40.68 -72.98 -1.38
CA GLY A 615 41.14 -71.86 -2.20
C GLY A 615 39.98 -71.13 -2.88
N GLY A 616 40.28 -70.01 -3.54
CA GLY A 616 39.30 -69.25 -4.32
C GLY A 616 38.59 -70.11 -5.38
N GLY A 617 37.26 -70.07 -5.39
CA GLY A 617 36.42 -70.80 -6.34
C GLY A 617 36.22 -72.29 -6.04
N GLN A 618 36.83 -72.84 -4.98
CA GLN A 618 36.58 -74.19 -4.51
C GLN A 618 35.36 -74.23 -3.57
N ASN A 619 34.50 -75.24 -3.74
CA ASN A 619 33.17 -75.28 -3.12
C ASN A 619 33.07 -76.30 -1.98
N PHE A 620 32.40 -75.92 -0.90
CA PHE A 620 31.96 -76.86 0.13
C PHE A 620 30.47 -77.19 -0.05
N GLN A 621 30.10 -78.45 0.16
CA GLN A 621 28.69 -78.82 0.34
C GLN A 621 28.44 -79.14 1.81
N ILE A 622 27.47 -78.45 2.41
CA ILE A 622 27.01 -78.71 3.77
C ILE A 622 25.69 -79.48 3.66
N ILE A 623 25.59 -80.64 4.33
CA ILE A 623 24.43 -81.52 4.23
C ILE A 623 23.92 -81.85 5.63
N ALA A 624 22.62 -81.66 5.86
CA ALA A 624 21.91 -82.24 7.00
C ALA A 624 21.45 -83.66 6.64
N ALA A 625 22.04 -84.67 7.28
CA ALA A 625 21.68 -86.07 7.06
C ALA A 625 21.81 -86.85 8.37
N ASN A 626 20.91 -87.81 8.63
CA ASN A 626 20.99 -88.74 9.77
C ASN A 626 21.23 -88.06 11.15
N GLY A 627 20.60 -86.90 11.38
CA GLY A 627 20.73 -86.14 12.63
C GLY A 627 22.09 -85.42 12.83
N VAL A 628 22.98 -85.46 11.84
CA VAL A 628 24.31 -84.82 11.86
C VAL A 628 24.46 -83.80 10.73
N VAL A 629 25.51 -82.99 10.78
CA VAL A 629 25.97 -82.14 9.68
C VAL A 629 27.19 -82.82 9.03
N GLN A 630 27.12 -82.99 7.71
CA GLN A 630 28.24 -83.43 6.87
C GLN A 630 28.80 -82.25 6.10
N VAL A 631 30.12 -82.18 5.96
CA VAL A 631 30.83 -81.19 5.15
C VAL A 631 31.66 -81.93 4.11
N TRP A 632 31.40 -81.65 2.84
CA TRP A 632 32.11 -82.20 1.70
C TRP A 632 33.00 -81.13 1.07
N SER A 633 34.27 -81.43 0.88
CA SER A 633 35.11 -80.66 -0.04
C SER A 633 34.83 -81.13 -1.47
N ASN A 634 34.10 -80.33 -2.24
CA ASN A 634 33.59 -80.70 -3.56
C ASN A 634 34.55 -80.30 -4.69
N TRP A 635 35.83 -80.62 -4.52
CA TRP A 635 36.89 -80.46 -5.51
C TRP A 635 37.81 -81.69 -5.44
N SER A 636 38.57 -81.95 -6.50
CA SER A 636 39.32 -83.22 -6.63
C SER A 636 40.45 -83.36 -5.60
N PRO A 637 40.54 -84.50 -4.86
CA PRO A 637 39.52 -85.55 -4.75
C PRO A 637 38.35 -85.13 -3.85
N VAL A 638 37.12 -85.39 -4.28
CA VAL A 638 35.92 -85.08 -3.49
C VAL A 638 35.91 -85.97 -2.24
N THR A 639 35.81 -85.37 -1.05
CA THR A 639 35.87 -86.10 0.22
C THR A 639 35.01 -85.45 1.31
N ILE A 640 34.59 -86.26 2.28
CA ILE A 640 33.96 -85.78 3.52
C ILE A 640 35.08 -85.31 4.45
N VAL A 641 35.08 -84.03 4.77
CA VAL A 641 36.06 -83.43 5.71
C VAL A 641 35.50 -83.37 7.13
N TYR A 642 34.19 -83.44 7.31
CA TYR A 642 33.54 -83.50 8.62
C TYR A 642 32.22 -84.27 8.56
N GLN A 643 31.95 -85.05 9.62
CA GLN A 643 30.64 -85.62 9.90
C GLN A 643 30.45 -85.66 11.42
N GLY A 644 29.46 -84.93 11.93
CA GLY A 644 29.21 -84.88 13.37
C GLY A 644 28.01 -84.02 13.74
N PRO A 645 27.66 -83.89 15.03
CA PRO A 645 26.47 -83.17 15.49
C PRO A 645 26.48 -81.67 15.10
N GLY A 646 27.62 -81.10 14.72
CA GLY A 646 27.77 -79.66 14.52
C GLY A 646 27.63 -78.88 15.84
N PRO A 647 27.41 -77.55 15.80
CA PRO A 647 27.33 -76.69 14.61
C PRO A 647 28.65 -76.61 13.84
N VAL A 648 28.55 -76.36 12.53
CA VAL A 648 29.71 -75.98 11.70
C VAL A 648 29.55 -74.56 11.20
N THR A 649 30.65 -73.82 11.18
CA THR A 649 30.66 -72.43 10.72
C THR A 649 31.66 -72.26 9.59
N VAL A 650 31.17 -71.70 8.49
CA VAL A 650 31.96 -71.39 7.30
C VAL A 650 32.30 -69.91 7.33
N THR A 651 33.60 -69.60 7.36
CA THR A 651 34.14 -68.24 7.41
C THR A 651 34.93 -67.96 6.13
N PRO A 652 34.80 -66.80 5.49
CA PRO A 652 35.62 -66.44 4.34
C PRO A 652 37.09 -66.25 4.78
N ILE A 653 38.05 -66.65 3.95
CA ILE A 653 39.47 -66.40 4.21
C ILE A 653 39.81 -64.94 3.91
N ASP A 654 39.39 -64.43 2.75
CA ASP A 654 39.37 -62.99 2.47
C ASP A 654 38.00 -62.42 2.88
N PRO A 655 37.92 -61.60 3.95
CA PRO A 655 36.67 -61.04 4.44
C PRO A 655 35.96 -60.11 3.43
N ASN A 656 36.65 -59.65 2.39
CA ASN A 656 36.05 -58.84 1.33
C ASN A 656 35.37 -59.67 0.23
N GLN A 657 35.57 -61.00 0.21
CA GLN A 657 34.98 -61.91 -0.78
C GLN A 657 33.84 -62.72 -0.13
N PRO A 658 32.57 -62.38 -0.38
CA PRO A 658 31.43 -62.99 0.30
C PRO A 658 31.26 -64.47 -0.04
N ILE A 659 30.54 -65.19 0.82
CA ILE A 659 30.17 -66.60 0.59
C ILE A 659 28.87 -66.64 -0.20
N THR A 660 28.92 -67.20 -1.41
CA THR A 660 27.72 -67.52 -2.19
C THR A 660 27.05 -68.75 -1.61
N PHE A 661 25.74 -68.67 -1.38
CA PHE A 661 24.89 -69.79 -0.97
C PHE A 661 23.87 -70.06 -2.07
N GLN A 662 24.14 -71.07 -2.89
CA GLN A 662 23.43 -71.30 -4.15
C GLN A 662 21.93 -71.58 -3.97
N GLN A 663 21.56 -72.46 -3.03
CA GLN A 663 20.16 -72.85 -2.80
C GLN A 663 19.30 -71.68 -2.27
N LYS A 664 19.93 -70.70 -1.63
CA LYS A 664 19.27 -69.46 -1.20
C LYS A 664 19.28 -68.38 -2.28
N GLY A 665 20.12 -68.52 -3.31
CA GLY A 665 20.22 -67.55 -4.42
C GLY A 665 20.82 -66.21 -4.00
N GLY A 666 21.82 -66.23 -3.11
CA GLY A 666 22.43 -65.01 -2.58
C GLY A 666 23.89 -65.19 -2.19
N ALA A 667 24.58 -64.06 -1.98
CA ALA A 667 25.93 -64.02 -1.41
C ALA A 667 25.90 -63.21 -0.11
N TYR A 668 26.66 -63.67 0.87
CA TYR A 668 26.59 -63.19 2.25
C TYR A 668 27.98 -62.83 2.77
N ARG A 669 28.10 -61.65 3.40
CA ARG A 669 29.30 -61.25 4.13
C ARG A 669 29.37 -61.97 5.47
N GLY A 670 30.56 -62.01 6.06
CA GLY A 670 30.77 -62.67 7.35
C GLY A 670 30.59 -64.18 7.25
N ASN A 671 30.10 -64.78 8.32
CA ASN A 671 30.12 -66.23 8.51
C ASN A 671 28.74 -66.84 8.25
N LEU A 672 28.70 -68.08 7.79
CA LEU A 672 27.49 -68.89 7.71
C LEU A 672 27.59 -70.06 8.68
N ARG A 673 26.67 -70.11 9.64
CA ARG A 673 26.58 -71.16 10.64
C ARG A 673 25.47 -72.14 10.28
N PHE A 674 25.78 -73.43 10.34
CA PHE A 674 24.89 -74.53 9.96
C PHE A 674 24.68 -75.48 11.13
N THR A 675 23.43 -75.80 11.39
CA THR A 675 23.01 -76.83 12.35
C THR A 675 21.99 -77.76 11.69
N ASN A 676 21.95 -79.02 12.11
CA ASN A 676 20.89 -79.92 11.72
C ASN A 676 19.67 -79.66 12.63
N LEU A 677 18.55 -79.31 12.03
CA LEU A 677 17.28 -79.12 12.71
C LEU A 677 16.26 -80.09 12.11
N GLY A 678 16.09 -81.25 12.76
CA GLY A 678 15.08 -82.24 12.36
C GLY A 678 15.23 -82.77 10.93
N GLY A 679 16.45 -82.81 10.38
CA GLY A 679 16.73 -83.26 9.03
C GLY A 679 16.86 -82.15 7.99
N THR A 680 16.58 -80.88 8.33
CA THR A 680 16.86 -79.71 7.47
C THR A 680 18.01 -78.87 8.00
N LEU A 681 18.62 -78.05 7.14
CA LEU A 681 19.66 -77.12 7.55
C LEU A 681 19.07 -75.86 8.18
N ARG A 682 19.42 -75.63 9.44
CA ARG A 682 19.27 -74.34 10.11
C ARG A 682 20.50 -73.50 9.83
N VAL A 683 20.31 -72.48 8.99
CA VAL A 683 21.33 -71.57 8.46
C VAL A 683 21.18 -70.19 9.09
N VAL A 684 22.26 -69.70 9.70
CA VAL A 684 22.35 -68.37 10.30
C VAL A 684 23.55 -67.63 9.70
N ASN A 685 23.34 -66.42 9.20
CA ASN A 685 24.41 -65.54 8.77
C ASN A 685 24.85 -64.62 9.93
N ALA A 686 26.10 -64.78 10.38
CA ALA A 686 26.71 -63.98 11.44
C ALA A 686 27.68 -62.96 10.83
N LEU A 687 27.37 -61.68 10.94
CA LEU A 687 28.12 -60.58 10.33
C LEU A 687 28.13 -59.31 11.18
N SER A 688 28.97 -58.34 10.83
CA SER A 688 28.99 -57.05 11.53
C SER A 688 27.66 -56.31 11.35
N TYR A 689 27.31 -55.44 12.30
CA TYR A 689 26.08 -54.63 12.18
C TYR A 689 26.08 -53.71 10.96
N ASP A 690 27.26 -53.23 10.52
CA ASP A 690 27.37 -52.44 9.29
C ASP A 690 27.16 -53.28 8.03
N ASP A 691 27.76 -54.48 7.94
CA ASP A 691 27.54 -55.39 6.81
C ASP A 691 26.10 -55.87 6.73
N TYR A 692 25.46 -56.10 7.88
CA TYR A 692 24.03 -56.37 7.92
C TYR A 692 23.22 -55.21 7.34
N THR A 693 23.52 -53.99 7.78
CA THR A 693 22.80 -52.79 7.34
C THR A 693 22.92 -52.58 5.82
N ARG A 694 24.08 -52.87 5.21
CA ARG A 694 24.24 -52.82 3.74
C ARG A 694 23.24 -53.72 3.00
N GLY A 695 22.96 -54.90 3.55
CA GLY A 695 21.98 -55.84 3.01
C GLY A 695 20.51 -55.50 3.30
N VAL A 696 20.22 -54.44 4.08
CA VAL A 696 18.86 -54.02 4.45
C VAL A 696 18.39 -52.80 3.66
N ILE A 697 19.21 -51.75 3.57
CA ILE A 697 18.75 -50.42 3.13
C ILE A 697 18.06 -50.45 1.77
N SER A 698 18.61 -51.17 0.79
CA SER A 698 18.04 -51.22 -0.57
C SER A 698 16.70 -51.94 -0.68
N LEU A 699 16.33 -52.77 0.31
CA LEU A 699 15.04 -53.43 0.37
C LEU A 699 14.01 -52.63 1.17
N GLU A 700 14.45 -51.74 2.06
CA GLU A 700 13.57 -50.92 2.89
C GLU A 700 13.30 -49.55 2.28
N MET A 701 14.32 -48.89 1.70
CA MET A 701 14.22 -47.53 1.18
C MET A 701 14.74 -47.45 -0.26
N PRO A 702 14.02 -46.77 -1.18
CA PRO A 702 14.51 -46.58 -2.54
C PRO A 702 15.88 -45.90 -2.56
N THR A 703 16.84 -46.51 -3.23
CA THR A 703 18.26 -46.09 -3.20
C THR A 703 18.55 -44.83 -4.02
N SER A 704 17.58 -44.37 -4.81
CA SER A 704 17.60 -43.07 -5.51
C SER A 704 17.23 -41.89 -4.61
N TRP A 705 16.78 -42.13 -3.38
CA TRP A 705 16.39 -41.08 -2.45
C TRP A 705 17.60 -40.36 -1.85
N HIS A 706 17.33 -39.23 -1.18
CA HIS A 706 18.36 -38.34 -0.70
C HIS A 706 19.37 -39.06 0.22
N PRO A 707 20.70 -38.83 0.09
CA PRO A 707 21.72 -39.52 0.89
C PRO A 707 21.50 -39.40 2.40
N GLU A 708 21.09 -38.23 2.89
CA GLU A 708 20.77 -38.04 4.33
C GLU A 708 19.55 -38.85 4.79
N ALA A 709 18.59 -39.13 3.91
CA ALA A 709 17.46 -40.02 4.23
C ALA A 709 17.92 -41.48 4.32
N LEU A 710 18.77 -41.93 3.38
CA LEU A 710 19.41 -43.25 3.44
C LEU A 710 20.28 -43.39 4.69
N LYS A 711 20.97 -42.32 5.10
CA LYS A 711 21.79 -42.27 6.32
C LYS A 711 20.93 -42.39 7.58
N ALA A 712 19.77 -41.70 7.63
CA ALA A 712 18.79 -41.88 8.69
C ALA A 712 18.26 -43.33 8.74
N GLN A 713 17.87 -43.90 7.60
CA GLN A 713 17.46 -45.30 7.52
C GLN A 713 18.55 -46.26 8.02
N ALA A 714 19.83 -45.98 7.73
CA ALA A 714 20.97 -46.76 8.22
C ALA A 714 21.11 -46.72 9.74
N TYR A 715 20.94 -45.56 10.38
CA TYR A 715 20.89 -45.50 11.84
C TYR A 715 19.74 -46.32 12.41
N ALA A 716 18.52 -46.18 11.86
CA ALA A 716 17.35 -46.91 12.34
C ALA A 716 17.50 -48.42 12.18
N ALA A 717 17.87 -48.89 10.98
CA ALA A 717 18.01 -50.31 10.67
C ALA A 717 19.10 -51.00 11.49
N ARG A 718 20.26 -50.35 11.64
CA ARG A 718 21.36 -50.83 12.49
C ARG A 718 20.92 -50.92 13.95
N THR A 719 20.23 -49.90 14.44
CA THR A 719 19.77 -49.84 15.83
C THR A 719 18.74 -50.92 16.12
N TYR A 720 17.79 -51.17 15.20
CA TYR A 720 16.82 -52.25 15.35
C TYR A 720 17.53 -53.59 15.51
N ALA A 721 18.46 -53.93 14.62
CA ALA A 721 19.22 -55.18 14.72
C ALA A 721 20.04 -55.26 16.02
N TYR A 722 20.66 -54.16 16.43
CA TYR A 722 21.41 -54.09 17.68
C TYR A 722 20.51 -54.27 18.91
N ALA A 723 19.30 -53.71 18.92
CA ALA A 723 18.33 -53.89 19.99
C ALA A 723 17.66 -55.27 20.00
N SER A 724 17.66 -55.98 18.87
CA SER A 724 17.05 -57.32 18.73
C SER A 724 17.88 -58.47 19.26
N TYR A 725 19.12 -58.23 19.66
CA TYR A 725 20.02 -59.25 20.19
C TYR A 725 19.42 -60.10 21.30
N LYS A 726 19.59 -61.42 21.18
CA LYS A 726 19.04 -62.42 22.10
C LYS A 726 20.09 -63.11 22.95
N GLY A 727 21.38 -62.74 22.82
CA GLY A 727 22.46 -63.44 23.52
C GLY A 727 22.42 -64.95 23.26
N GLY A 728 22.71 -65.75 24.29
CA GLY A 728 22.61 -67.21 24.21
C GLY A 728 21.19 -67.78 24.23
N SER A 729 20.14 -66.96 24.41
CA SER A 729 18.76 -67.47 24.52
C SER A 729 18.16 -67.96 23.20
N ARG A 730 18.76 -67.55 22.07
CA ARG A 730 18.43 -68.01 20.71
C ARG A 730 19.71 -68.11 19.88
N ASP A 731 19.65 -68.89 18.81
CA ASP A 731 20.74 -69.05 17.84
C ASP A 731 20.81 -67.92 16.79
N TYR A 732 19.79 -67.05 16.73
CA TYR A 732 19.69 -65.88 15.86
C TYR A 732 19.03 -64.70 16.58
N ASP A 733 19.21 -63.50 16.03
CA ASP A 733 18.71 -62.23 16.57
C ASP A 733 17.57 -61.65 15.72
N VAL A 734 17.65 -61.77 14.39
CA VAL A 734 16.67 -61.26 13.42
C VAL A 734 16.41 -62.24 12.26
N SER A 735 15.24 -62.20 11.63
CA SER A 735 14.96 -62.88 10.36
C SER A 735 15.40 -62.05 9.15
N ASP A 736 15.37 -62.66 7.95
CA ASP A 736 15.65 -61.99 6.68
C ASP A 736 14.39 -61.48 5.94
N ASP A 737 13.30 -61.26 6.68
CA ASP A 737 12.00 -60.84 6.15
C ASP A 737 11.30 -59.73 6.97
N GLN A 738 10.08 -59.34 6.57
CA GLN A 738 9.32 -58.26 7.20
C GLN A 738 8.82 -58.58 8.63
N SER A 739 9.09 -59.78 9.17
CA SER A 739 8.87 -60.00 10.60
C SER A 739 9.93 -59.30 11.47
N ASP A 740 11.08 -58.98 10.90
CA ASP A 740 12.09 -58.08 11.44
C ASP A 740 12.43 -56.97 10.42
N GLN A 741 13.37 -57.23 9.51
CA GLN A 741 13.76 -56.32 8.43
C GLN A 741 14.12 -57.13 7.19
N CYS A 742 13.78 -56.61 6.02
CA CYS A 742 14.16 -57.23 4.76
C CYS A 742 15.67 -57.25 4.59
N TYR A 743 16.28 -58.43 4.54
CA TYR A 743 17.72 -58.61 4.39
C TYR A 743 18.06 -59.47 3.16
N GLY A 744 18.78 -58.90 2.19
CA GLY A 744 19.12 -59.56 0.92
C GLY A 744 20.58 -59.98 0.75
N GLY A 745 21.42 -59.76 1.78
CA GLY A 745 22.87 -59.93 1.67
C GLY A 745 23.49 -59.01 0.61
N VAL A 746 24.58 -59.46 -0.01
CA VAL A 746 25.37 -58.67 -0.99
C VAL A 746 24.59 -58.40 -2.27
N ARG A 747 23.62 -59.26 -2.60
CA ARG A 747 22.83 -59.17 -3.85
C ARG A 747 22.12 -57.82 -4.00
N VAL A 748 21.71 -57.22 -2.89
CA VAL A 748 20.94 -55.96 -2.88
C VAL A 748 21.79 -54.74 -2.56
N GLU A 749 23.09 -54.91 -2.28
CA GLU A 749 23.99 -53.80 -1.99
C GLU A 749 24.16 -52.92 -3.23
N VAL A 750 24.08 -51.61 -3.05
CA VAL A 750 24.36 -50.62 -4.09
C VAL A 750 25.26 -49.50 -3.55
N PRO A 751 26.04 -48.82 -4.41
CA PRO A 751 26.99 -47.80 -3.96
C PRO A 751 26.36 -46.70 -3.09
N ALA A 752 25.20 -46.16 -3.47
CA ALA A 752 24.53 -45.08 -2.73
C ALA A 752 24.14 -45.48 -1.29
N ALA A 753 23.55 -46.67 -1.11
CA ALA A 753 23.21 -47.21 0.20
C ALA A 753 24.48 -47.51 1.03
N ASN A 754 25.51 -48.09 0.40
CA ASN A 754 26.76 -48.41 1.07
C ASN A 754 27.49 -47.17 1.58
N LEU A 755 27.44 -46.06 0.86
CA LEU A 755 27.96 -44.76 1.31
C LEU A 755 27.22 -44.24 2.55
N ALA A 756 25.90 -44.37 2.59
CA ALA A 756 25.10 -43.98 3.76
C ALA A 756 25.40 -44.85 4.99
N VAL A 757 25.60 -46.16 4.80
CA VAL A 757 26.04 -47.07 5.86
C VAL A 757 27.44 -46.69 6.37
N ALA A 758 28.39 -46.40 5.46
CA ALA A 758 29.74 -45.98 5.83
C ALA A 758 29.74 -44.64 6.59
N ALA A 759 28.94 -43.66 6.16
CA ALA A 759 28.81 -42.36 6.82
C ALA A 759 28.18 -42.46 8.23
N SER A 760 27.43 -43.53 8.50
CA SER A 760 26.79 -43.80 9.79
C SER A 760 27.47 -44.91 10.59
N ALA A 761 28.64 -45.39 10.15
CA ALA A 761 29.27 -46.63 10.61
C ALA A 761 29.40 -46.71 12.14
N GLY A 762 29.09 -47.89 12.66
CA GLY A 762 29.22 -48.24 14.06
C GLY A 762 28.33 -47.47 15.05
N ARG A 763 27.42 -46.60 14.61
CA ARG A 763 26.58 -45.79 15.52
C ARG A 763 25.13 -46.26 15.56
N VAL A 764 24.58 -46.37 16.76
CA VAL A 764 23.19 -46.74 17.05
C VAL A 764 22.49 -45.66 17.88
N VAL A 765 21.17 -45.64 17.80
CA VAL A 765 20.30 -44.70 18.52
C VAL A 765 20.02 -45.27 19.91
N THR A 766 20.25 -44.47 20.94
CA THR A 766 20.17 -44.88 22.34
C THR A 766 19.31 -43.93 23.16
N TYR A 767 18.62 -44.47 24.15
CA TYR A 767 17.89 -43.73 25.17
C TYR A 767 18.37 -44.21 26.53
N ASN A 768 18.82 -43.29 27.39
CA ASN A 768 19.45 -43.62 28.68
C ASN A 768 20.59 -44.67 28.57
N GLY A 769 21.38 -44.59 27.49
CA GLY A 769 22.51 -45.50 27.24
C GLY A 769 22.14 -46.89 26.69
N ALA A 770 20.85 -47.22 26.58
CA ALA A 770 20.38 -48.45 25.98
C ALA A 770 19.90 -48.21 24.54
N ALA A 771 20.22 -49.13 23.61
CA ALA A 771 19.73 -49.04 22.24
C ALA A 771 18.21 -49.16 22.17
N ILE A 772 17.58 -48.30 21.37
CA ILE A 772 16.12 -48.25 21.24
C ILE A 772 15.59 -49.32 20.29
N LYS A 773 14.30 -49.67 20.41
CA LYS A 773 13.58 -50.34 19.32
C LYS A 773 13.24 -49.31 18.23
N ALA A 774 14.15 -49.13 17.28
CA ALA A 774 14.03 -48.15 16.20
C ALA A 774 13.07 -48.63 15.09
N TYR A 775 11.77 -48.62 15.37
CA TYR A 775 10.73 -48.94 14.37
C TYR A 775 10.68 -47.89 13.25
N PHE A 776 10.39 -48.32 12.03
CA PHE A 776 10.20 -47.43 10.89
C PHE A 776 9.09 -47.96 9.99
N ALA A 777 8.46 -47.07 9.21
CA ALA A 777 7.39 -47.41 8.28
C ALA A 777 7.52 -46.61 6.99
N SER A 778 6.82 -47.06 5.94
CA SER A 778 6.83 -46.37 4.64
C SER A 778 6.41 -44.91 4.76
N SER A 779 5.26 -44.66 5.37
CA SER A 779 4.71 -43.32 5.53
C SER A 779 3.83 -43.28 6.78
N ASN A 780 4.00 -42.27 7.63
CA ASN A 780 3.20 -42.11 8.86
C ASN A 780 1.94 -41.25 8.64
N GLY A 781 1.79 -40.61 7.48
CA GLY A 781 0.60 -39.84 7.13
C GLY A 781 0.51 -38.46 7.79
N GLY A 782 1.64 -37.94 8.28
CA GLY A 782 1.73 -36.60 8.86
C GLY A 782 2.00 -36.55 10.35
N TYR A 783 1.93 -37.69 11.05
CA TYR A 783 2.31 -37.84 12.47
C TYR A 783 2.79 -39.27 12.72
N SER A 784 3.83 -39.47 13.54
CA SER A 784 4.15 -40.80 14.05
C SER A 784 3.18 -41.23 15.15
N LEU A 785 3.00 -42.55 15.29
CA LEU A 785 2.22 -43.21 16.34
C LEU A 785 3.14 -43.58 17.51
N SER A 786 2.60 -43.57 18.73
CA SER A 786 3.28 -44.15 19.89
C SER A 786 3.15 -45.66 19.93
N ASP A 787 4.19 -46.37 20.36
CA ASP A 787 4.13 -47.81 20.61
C ASP A 787 3.15 -48.16 21.76
N GLY A 788 2.88 -47.24 22.68
CA GLY A 788 1.79 -47.36 23.65
C GLY A 788 0.40 -47.34 23.02
N CYS A 789 0.28 -46.84 21.79
CA CYS A 789 -0.95 -46.74 21.01
C CYS A 789 -1.06 -47.81 19.91
N TRP A 790 -0.24 -48.88 19.98
CA TRP A 790 -0.15 -49.89 18.92
C TRP A 790 -0.55 -51.28 19.40
N MET A 791 -1.38 -51.97 18.59
CA MET A 791 -1.86 -53.33 18.83
C MET A 791 -2.34 -53.55 20.29
N ASN A 792 -1.74 -54.51 21.00
CA ASN A 792 -2.12 -54.92 22.35
C ASN A 792 -1.78 -53.90 23.43
N ASN A 793 -1.06 -52.83 23.10
CA ASN A 793 -0.82 -51.72 24.02
C ASN A 793 -2.01 -50.74 24.08
N VAL A 794 -2.96 -50.82 23.15
CA VAL A 794 -4.24 -50.12 23.29
C VAL A 794 -5.14 -50.95 24.20
N VAL A 795 -5.42 -50.42 25.39
CA VAL A 795 -6.11 -51.12 26.47
C VAL A 795 -7.44 -50.45 26.81
N ARG A 796 -8.39 -51.21 27.34
CA ARG A 796 -9.62 -50.65 27.89
C ARG A 796 -9.31 -49.95 29.22
N SER A 797 -9.71 -48.70 29.33
CA SER A 797 -9.73 -47.95 30.59
C SER A 797 -11.08 -47.26 30.72
N GLY A 798 -11.89 -47.73 31.67
CA GLY A 798 -13.31 -47.40 31.73
C GLY A 798 -14.04 -47.82 30.45
N GLY A 799 -14.93 -46.96 29.95
CA GLY A 799 -15.73 -47.18 28.73
C GLY A 799 -15.01 -46.93 27.41
N SER A 800 -13.71 -46.63 27.41
CA SER A 800 -12.97 -46.20 26.20
C SER A 800 -11.66 -46.97 26.02
N TRP A 801 -11.19 -47.02 24.78
CA TRP A 801 -9.84 -47.48 24.47
C TRP A 801 -8.83 -46.33 24.66
N VAL A 802 -7.73 -46.61 25.36
CA VAL A 802 -6.66 -45.65 25.59
C VAL A 802 -5.31 -46.29 25.28
N CYS A 803 -4.33 -45.47 24.93
CA CYS A 803 -2.96 -45.92 24.80
C CYS A 803 -2.39 -46.29 26.17
N SER A 804 -1.60 -47.36 26.24
CA SER A 804 -0.88 -47.76 27.45
C SER A 804 0.12 -46.68 27.87
N SER A 805 0.20 -46.44 29.17
CA SER A 805 1.21 -45.56 29.78
C SER A 805 2.63 -46.12 29.69
N ASN A 806 2.80 -47.40 29.31
CA ASN A 806 4.10 -48.05 29.17
C ASN A 806 4.74 -47.84 27.79
N GLY A 807 4.23 -46.89 26.98
CA GLY A 807 4.85 -46.50 25.73
C GLY A 807 6.26 -45.94 25.95
N SER A 808 7.14 -46.20 24.98
CA SER A 808 8.52 -45.75 25.02
C SER A 808 8.60 -44.22 24.81
N PRO A 809 9.27 -43.44 25.68
CA PRO A 809 9.37 -41.98 25.52
C PRO A 809 10.00 -41.54 24.19
N TYR A 810 10.94 -42.32 23.68
CA TYR A 810 11.61 -42.09 22.39
C TYR A 810 10.75 -42.47 21.17
N LEU A 811 9.56 -43.05 21.36
CA LEU A 811 8.55 -43.26 20.33
C LEU A 811 7.30 -42.41 20.64
N ALA A 812 7.49 -41.24 21.25
CA ALA A 812 6.39 -40.29 21.36
C ALA A 812 5.88 -39.88 19.96
N PRO A 813 4.59 -39.53 19.81
CA PRO A 813 4.06 -39.03 18.55
C PRO A 813 4.74 -37.71 18.14
N VAL A 814 5.21 -37.63 16.90
CA VAL A 814 5.90 -36.46 16.35
C VAL A 814 5.21 -36.01 15.07
N ALA A 815 5.02 -34.71 14.92
CA ALA A 815 4.49 -34.12 13.70
C ALA A 815 5.46 -34.29 12.52
N ASP A 816 4.96 -34.75 11.39
CA ASP A 816 5.74 -35.04 10.20
C ASP A 816 5.12 -34.44 8.93
N PRO A 817 5.05 -33.10 8.82
CA PRO A 817 4.56 -32.45 7.60
C PRO A 817 5.36 -32.81 6.34
N ALA A 818 6.63 -33.21 6.48
CA ALA A 818 7.48 -33.56 5.35
C ALA A 818 6.97 -34.81 4.59
N ASP A 819 6.37 -35.76 5.30
CA ASP A 819 5.75 -36.97 4.71
C ASP A 819 4.67 -36.64 3.67
N ARG A 820 3.90 -35.58 3.90
CA ARG A 820 2.82 -35.13 2.99
C ARG A 820 3.29 -34.14 1.93
N LEU A 821 4.35 -33.38 2.22
CA LEU A 821 4.85 -32.31 1.34
C LEU A 821 5.90 -32.76 0.33
N VAL A 822 6.49 -33.96 0.49
CA VAL A 822 7.51 -34.47 -0.44
C VAL A 822 6.94 -34.66 -1.85
N LYS A 823 7.60 -34.06 -2.86
CA LYS A 823 7.15 -34.06 -4.28
C LYS A 823 8.05 -34.83 -5.24
N SER A 824 9.25 -35.23 -4.81
CA SER A 824 10.23 -35.89 -5.69
C SER A 824 10.87 -37.13 -5.02
N PRO A 825 10.38 -38.34 -5.34
CA PRO A 825 9.06 -38.58 -5.94
C PRO A 825 7.95 -38.16 -4.96
N ALA A 826 6.79 -37.77 -5.49
CA ALA A 826 5.63 -37.47 -4.67
C ALA A 826 5.22 -38.72 -3.87
N ASN A 827 4.87 -38.55 -2.59
CA ASN A 827 4.42 -39.66 -1.77
C ASN A 827 3.02 -40.11 -2.22
N PRO A 828 2.86 -41.30 -2.87
CA PRO A 828 1.55 -41.79 -3.31
C PRO A 828 0.68 -42.27 -2.14
N ARG A 829 1.21 -42.21 -0.91
CA ARG A 829 0.55 -42.57 0.34
C ARG A 829 0.16 -41.33 1.15
N ALA A 830 0.52 -40.12 0.72
CA ALA A 830 0.19 -38.88 1.42
C ALA A 830 -1.33 -38.63 1.49
N SER A 831 -2.10 -39.17 0.55
CA SER A 831 -3.55 -39.17 0.57
C SER A 831 -4.11 -40.38 -0.19
N TRP A 832 -5.17 -40.98 0.34
CA TRP A 832 -5.95 -42.02 -0.31
C TRP A 832 -7.38 -42.02 0.23
N THR A 833 -8.33 -42.55 -0.54
CA THR A 833 -9.74 -42.61 -0.14
C THR A 833 -10.30 -43.99 -0.40
N VAL A 834 -11.09 -44.52 0.53
CA VAL A 834 -11.80 -45.81 0.38
C VAL A 834 -13.21 -45.67 0.94
N THR A 835 -14.21 -46.12 0.18
CA THR A 835 -15.61 -46.15 0.61
C THR A 835 -16.05 -47.58 0.88
N PHE A 836 -16.75 -47.78 1.98
CA PHE A 836 -17.39 -49.04 2.34
C PHE A 836 -18.90 -48.88 2.44
N THR A 837 -19.62 -49.89 1.97
CA THR A 837 -21.06 -50.01 2.21
C THR A 837 -21.33 -50.37 3.68
N SER A 838 -22.56 -50.12 4.13
CA SER A 838 -23.02 -50.58 5.45
C SER A 838 -22.74 -52.07 5.70
N ASP A 839 -23.00 -52.94 4.70
CA ASP A 839 -22.79 -54.38 4.84
C ASP A 839 -21.31 -54.77 4.94
N GLN A 840 -20.42 -54.04 4.26
CA GLN A 840 -18.99 -54.26 4.36
C GLN A 840 -18.47 -53.89 5.76
N ILE A 841 -18.95 -52.78 6.33
CA ILE A 841 -18.60 -52.37 7.70
C ILE A 841 -19.16 -53.39 8.71
N ARG A 842 -20.44 -53.74 8.61
CA ARG A 842 -21.07 -54.77 9.45
C ARG A 842 -20.28 -56.08 9.43
N SER A 843 -19.92 -56.55 8.23
CA SER A 843 -19.13 -57.78 8.05
C SER A 843 -17.74 -57.66 8.67
N ALA A 844 -17.07 -56.51 8.56
CA ALA A 844 -15.76 -56.28 9.14
C ALA A 844 -15.80 -56.25 10.68
N VAL A 845 -16.82 -55.63 11.27
CA VAL A 845 -17.06 -55.63 12.72
C VAL A 845 -17.18 -57.06 13.24
N MET A 846 -18.00 -57.88 12.60
CA MET A 846 -18.20 -59.27 13.00
C MET A 846 -16.93 -60.10 12.87
N ARG A 847 -16.13 -59.93 11.80
CA ARG A 847 -14.81 -60.58 11.64
C ARG A 847 -13.81 -60.18 12.73
N CYS A 848 -13.94 -58.96 13.25
CA CYS A 848 -13.12 -58.43 14.35
C CYS A 848 -13.66 -58.79 15.75
N GLY A 849 -14.65 -59.68 15.85
CA GLY A 849 -15.22 -60.12 17.12
C GLY A 849 -16.20 -59.13 17.76
N GLY A 850 -16.66 -58.13 17.02
CA GLY A 850 -17.71 -57.20 17.45
C GLY A 850 -19.13 -57.73 17.24
N PRO A 851 -20.16 -57.05 17.79
CA PRO A 851 -21.56 -57.43 17.60
C PRO A 851 -22.05 -57.14 16.19
N ASP A 852 -23.16 -57.76 15.80
CA ASP A 852 -23.88 -57.38 14.60
C ASP A 852 -24.54 -55.99 14.81
N ILE A 853 -24.04 -54.99 14.09
CA ILE A 853 -24.51 -53.60 14.20
C ILE A 853 -25.79 -53.32 13.38
N GLY A 854 -26.21 -54.23 12.49
CA GLY A 854 -27.26 -53.94 11.51
C GLY A 854 -26.82 -52.91 10.47
N SER A 855 -27.70 -51.97 10.11
CA SER A 855 -27.37 -50.90 9.17
C SER A 855 -26.55 -49.81 9.84
N LEU A 856 -25.47 -49.34 9.20
CA LEU A 856 -24.60 -48.28 9.70
C LEU A 856 -25.33 -46.94 9.72
N GLN A 857 -25.38 -46.33 10.90
CA GLN A 857 -26.03 -45.04 11.16
C GLN A 857 -25.02 -43.94 11.50
N GLY A 858 -23.79 -44.28 11.90
CA GLY A 858 -22.76 -43.29 12.23
C GLY A 858 -21.39 -43.89 12.47
N VAL A 859 -20.35 -43.06 12.29
CA VAL A 859 -18.95 -43.39 12.58
C VAL A 859 -18.33 -42.25 13.36
N ASP A 860 -17.62 -42.56 14.43
CA ASP A 860 -16.87 -41.61 15.25
C ASP A 860 -15.40 -42.04 15.31
N LEU A 861 -14.54 -41.14 14.83
CA LEU A 861 -13.09 -41.26 14.76
C LEU A 861 -12.38 -40.25 15.68
N SER A 862 -13.10 -39.65 16.64
CA SER A 862 -12.56 -38.60 17.52
C SER A 862 -11.47 -39.11 18.48
N ASN A 863 -11.45 -40.42 18.78
CA ASN A 863 -10.43 -41.02 19.63
C ASN A 863 -9.10 -41.15 18.87
N GLN A 864 -8.29 -40.09 18.90
CA GLN A 864 -7.02 -39.96 18.21
C GLN A 864 -5.89 -39.66 19.19
N ALA A 865 -4.68 -40.13 18.89
CA ALA A 865 -3.48 -39.78 19.64
C ALA A 865 -2.31 -39.40 18.71
N PRO A 866 -1.86 -38.13 18.72
CA PRO A 866 -2.50 -36.96 19.34
C PRO A 866 -3.79 -36.57 18.59
N PRO A 867 -4.56 -35.57 19.05
CA PRO A 867 -5.63 -34.97 18.24
C PRO A 867 -5.12 -34.55 16.86
N GLY A 868 -5.80 -34.97 15.79
CA GLY A 868 -5.38 -34.78 14.41
C GLY A 868 -4.40 -35.84 13.89
N GLY A 869 -3.93 -36.75 14.75
CA GLY A 869 -3.04 -37.88 14.42
C GLY A 869 -3.79 -39.19 14.15
N HIS A 870 -3.15 -40.31 14.49
CA HIS A 870 -3.71 -41.64 14.25
C HIS A 870 -4.94 -41.92 15.13
N VAL A 871 -5.94 -42.58 14.55
CA VAL A 871 -7.12 -43.08 15.28
C VAL A 871 -6.70 -44.26 16.15
N ILE A 872 -7.17 -44.27 17.40
CA ILE A 872 -6.87 -45.30 18.41
C ILE A 872 -8.04 -46.29 18.54
N SER A 873 -9.27 -45.80 18.46
CA SER A 873 -10.45 -46.64 18.32
C SER A 873 -11.51 -46.00 17.44
N VAL A 874 -12.34 -46.86 16.87
CA VAL A 874 -13.42 -46.49 15.96
C VAL A 874 -14.73 -46.88 16.62
N ARG A 875 -15.57 -45.89 16.88
CA ARG A 875 -16.92 -46.11 17.38
C ARG A 875 -17.89 -46.11 16.21
N LEU A 876 -18.69 -47.17 16.12
CA LEU A 876 -19.68 -47.39 15.08
C LEU A 876 -21.05 -47.41 15.71
N PHE A 877 -21.99 -46.68 15.10
CA PHE A 877 -23.38 -46.64 15.49
C PHE A 877 -24.21 -47.38 14.45
N GLY A 878 -24.98 -48.36 14.89
CA GLY A 878 -25.78 -49.18 13.99
C GLY A 878 -27.20 -49.37 14.49
N SER A 879 -28.08 -49.77 13.58
CA SER A 879 -29.51 -49.95 13.88
C SER A 879 -29.81 -51.00 14.94
N PHE A 880 -28.90 -51.97 15.16
CA PHE A 880 -29.07 -53.04 16.15
C PHE A 880 -28.18 -52.87 17.37
N ALA A 881 -26.93 -52.44 17.16
CA ALA A 881 -25.95 -52.29 18.22
C ALA A 881 -24.93 -51.21 17.88
N ASN A 882 -24.37 -50.61 18.92
CA ASN A 882 -23.19 -49.74 18.82
C ASN A 882 -21.96 -50.53 19.29
N THR A 883 -20.81 -50.26 18.71
CA THR A 883 -19.55 -50.90 19.11
C THR A 883 -18.39 -49.92 19.04
N ASP A 884 -17.32 -50.23 19.78
CA ASP A 884 -16.08 -49.45 19.83
C ASP A 884 -14.89 -50.41 19.77
N LEU A 885 -14.20 -50.42 18.64
CA LEU A 885 -13.14 -51.37 18.31
C LEU A 885 -11.79 -50.66 18.19
N ARG A 886 -10.70 -51.32 18.57
CA ARG A 886 -9.34 -50.80 18.33
C ARG A 886 -9.12 -50.53 16.85
N ALA A 887 -8.49 -49.41 16.54
CA ALA A 887 -8.32 -48.95 15.17
C ALA A 887 -7.46 -49.91 14.33
N ASP A 888 -6.37 -50.46 14.88
CA ASP A 888 -5.50 -51.39 14.15
C ASP A 888 -6.23 -52.70 13.78
N ASP A 889 -7.08 -53.21 14.67
CA ASP A 889 -7.92 -54.39 14.41
C ASP A 889 -8.94 -54.09 13.30
N LEU A 890 -9.78 -53.06 13.48
CA LEU A 890 -10.85 -52.79 12.52
C LEU A 890 -10.31 -52.25 11.18
N LEU A 891 -9.53 -51.17 11.21
CA LEU A 891 -9.14 -50.44 10.00
C LEU A 891 -8.11 -51.21 9.18
N ARG A 892 -7.02 -51.68 9.80
CA ARG A 892 -5.92 -52.33 9.06
C ARG A 892 -6.15 -53.82 8.87
N THR A 893 -6.64 -54.52 9.89
CA THR A 893 -6.80 -55.99 9.83
C THR A 893 -8.12 -56.39 9.16
N CYS A 894 -9.27 -55.91 9.63
CA CYS A 894 -10.58 -56.36 9.13
C CYS A 894 -11.08 -55.64 7.88
N LEU A 895 -10.70 -54.36 7.69
CA LEU A 895 -11.04 -53.55 6.51
C LEU A 895 -9.89 -53.45 5.49
N GLY A 896 -8.66 -53.81 5.86
CA GLY A 896 -7.51 -53.81 4.94
C GLY A 896 -7.01 -52.41 4.55
N LEU A 897 -7.29 -51.39 5.37
CA LEU A 897 -6.79 -50.03 5.13
C LEU A 897 -5.27 -49.95 5.32
N ARG A 898 -4.67 -48.95 4.66
CA ARG A 898 -3.20 -48.79 4.60
C ARG A 898 -2.58 -48.33 5.92
N SER A 899 -3.34 -47.60 6.74
CA SER A 899 -2.91 -47.05 8.03
C SER A 899 -4.12 -46.82 8.94
N THR A 900 -3.88 -46.42 10.20
CA THR A 900 -4.90 -45.90 11.12
C THR A 900 -5.00 -44.37 11.10
N MET A 901 -4.21 -43.69 10.26
CA MET A 901 -4.31 -42.24 10.04
C MET A 901 -5.43 -41.98 9.06
N VAL A 902 -6.67 -41.91 9.58
CA VAL A 902 -7.89 -41.73 8.80
C VAL A 902 -8.79 -40.65 9.39
N ARG A 903 -9.61 -40.05 8.53
CA ARG A 903 -10.61 -39.03 8.85
C ARG A 903 -11.86 -39.27 8.00
N LEU A 904 -12.97 -38.64 8.40
CA LEU A 904 -14.23 -38.62 7.62
C LEU A 904 -14.27 -37.46 6.61
N ASN A 905 -13.23 -36.64 6.61
CA ASN A 905 -12.97 -35.58 5.66
C ASN A 905 -11.53 -35.66 5.11
N PRO A 906 -11.27 -35.11 3.92
CA PRO A 906 -9.94 -35.07 3.32
C PRO A 906 -8.85 -34.43 4.22
N PHE A 907 -7.60 -34.88 4.04
CA PHE A 907 -6.41 -34.47 4.82
C PHE A 907 -5.79 -33.13 4.43
#